data_AF-A0A3B8LZ01-F1
#
_entry.id   AF-A0A3B8LZ01-F1
#
_cell.length_a   1.000
_cell.length_b   1.000
_cell.length_c   1.000
_cell.angle_alpha   90.00
_cell.angle_beta   90.00
_cell.angle_gamma   90.00
#
_symmetry.space_group_name_H-M   'P 1'
#
loop_
_entity.id
_entity.type
_entity.pdbx_description
1 polymer ?
#
loop_
_entity_poly.entity_id
_entity_poly.type
_entity_poly.pdbx_seq_one_letter_code
_entity_poly.pdbx_strand_id
1 'polypeptide(L)'
;MLGDTTSNHREGEKQLMKTLTVLMTVFALFSSEVVSAREVNVASAGKAESLLKTLLQEKDDAVRERAVEALVKLDNSSTPLLLNAFRQAKSRSAKEALINVLSRKKDERTKAVLFAVLKDSAFSEKAKEQAVSGLSELTRVVNRSSVEELKRLHELQKSERVKSKLKALLAGLEPFPIKDNPFAKDPSSAQMHKGLQGWARVHPEIMDVEVRGKSVLGKPILLVKITDENISDDNKSIVLFTSTHCGGEEIGATSLLHLTKWLLGEGEGVKRIRERIIVLIMPCVNPDGWDARRRSGRPYHSVRGKTNTAWNVFGINIYDSKFWFGAAAAEENPEGLAILGVAEEFHPDASMDIHATQRGGTMPDSTGFSWGDFNAHSFQPLIVEEMNRAMEKAGCLAERPAMDAGRIKIGSRIPGREHNYYRINDKQTIMSHLYLRYHTLAYNCEAAFDFAVVARARRLLEIGTETWRNEFFPGYPSRQVGRWGSMSISAWGDTEKKRRKSRVELWRKMNQIHFSSITNARSPGLEDHKILSICATTTAASEKWIGFGTKADIMANLAKHNRIKFDYIEDFVRGLPVSIRTPPHYSLGYKSGEVTDAPILNGLAMRLFIPYAGAEIYDARVDGHKVGRSAVDGYIVQRGPGTIVQFNIPPKKVSGLHLVSLKYKVARLHRQGFDQASDWDLKVN
;
A
#
# COMPACT_ATOMS: atom_id res chain seq x y z
N MET A 1 -21.95 -5.25 75.67
CA MET A 1 -21.36 -4.85 74.38
C MET A 1 -20.13 -5.71 74.16
N LEU A 2 -20.18 -6.66 73.23
CA LEU A 2 -19.04 -7.28 72.51
C LEU A 2 -19.69 -8.34 71.60
N GLY A 3 -19.62 -8.10 70.29
CA GLY A 3 -20.25 -8.94 69.27
C GLY A 3 -19.48 -8.81 67.95
N ASP A 4 -18.57 -9.76 67.77
CA ASP A 4 -18.07 -10.41 66.56
C ASP A 4 -17.92 -9.61 65.24
N THR A 5 -16.67 -9.28 64.89
CA THR A 5 -16.24 -8.67 63.61
C THR A 5 -15.31 -9.57 62.79
N THR A 6 -15.31 -10.89 63.01
CA THR A 6 -14.31 -11.78 62.38
C THR A 6 -14.77 -12.49 61.10
N SER A 7 -16.05 -12.40 60.68
CA SER A 7 -16.51 -13.10 59.46
C SER A 7 -16.31 -12.31 58.15
N ASN A 8 -16.40 -10.97 58.17
CA ASN A 8 -16.35 -10.16 56.94
C ASN A 8 -14.96 -10.05 56.32
N HIS A 9 -13.88 -10.26 57.09
CA HIS A 9 -12.52 -10.12 56.56
C HIS A 9 -12.07 -11.33 55.73
N ARG A 10 -12.54 -12.54 56.08
CA ARG A 10 -12.19 -13.78 55.36
C ARG A 10 -12.92 -13.94 54.02
N GLU A 11 -14.07 -13.29 53.85
CA GLU A 11 -14.81 -13.30 52.59
C GLU A 11 -14.23 -12.32 51.58
N GLY A 12 -13.77 -11.15 52.04
CA GLY A 12 -13.03 -10.17 51.21
C GLY A 12 -11.69 -10.68 50.69
N GLU A 13 -10.92 -11.41 51.52
CA GLU A 13 -9.63 -11.99 51.10
C GLU A 13 -9.80 -13.17 50.13
N LYS A 14 -10.83 -14.00 50.28
CA LYS A 14 -11.15 -15.06 49.30
C LYS A 14 -11.59 -14.49 47.95
N GLN A 15 -12.25 -13.33 47.94
CA GLN A 15 -12.67 -12.67 46.71
C GLN A 15 -11.48 -11.98 46.02
N LEU A 16 -10.61 -11.32 46.79
CA LEU A 16 -9.37 -10.70 46.28
C LEU A 16 -8.38 -11.74 45.74
N MET A 17 -8.22 -12.89 46.42
CA MET A 17 -7.41 -14.00 45.91
C MET A 17 -8.00 -14.64 44.65
N LYS A 18 -9.34 -14.76 44.52
CA LYS A 18 -9.95 -15.23 43.26
C LYS A 18 -9.69 -14.26 42.10
N THR A 19 -9.78 -12.95 42.34
CA THR A 19 -9.49 -11.92 41.33
C THR A 19 -8.01 -11.88 40.96
N LEU A 20 -7.08 -12.04 41.92
CA LEU A 20 -5.64 -12.16 41.66
C LEU A 20 -5.28 -13.44 40.89
N THR A 21 -5.92 -14.57 41.22
CA THR A 21 -5.68 -15.85 40.52
C THR A 21 -6.14 -15.77 39.06
N VAL A 22 -7.27 -15.11 38.79
CA VAL A 22 -7.74 -14.83 37.43
C VAL A 22 -6.80 -13.87 36.69
N LEU A 23 -6.28 -12.82 37.35
CA LEU A 23 -5.29 -11.90 36.76
C LEU A 23 -3.95 -12.58 36.44
N MET A 24 -3.46 -13.47 37.30
CA MET A 24 -2.21 -14.21 37.08
C MET A 24 -2.35 -15.26 35.96
N THR A 25 -3.50 -15.89 35.83
CA THR A 25 -3.78 -16.82 34.71
C THR A 25 -3.81 -16.06 33.38
N VAL A 26 -4.28 -14.80 33.38
CA VAL A 26 -4.25 -13.91 32.21
C VAL A 26 -2.82 -13.48 31.86
N PHE A 27 -1.94 -13.22 32.84
CA PHE A 27 -0.54 -12.83 32.58
C PHE A 27 0.34 -14.00 32.06
N ALA A 28 0.10 -15.22 32.52
CA ALA A 28 0.83 -16.41 32.04
C ALA A 28 0.50 -16.78 30.58
N LEU A 29 -0.63 -16.31 30.03
CA LEU A 29 -1.04 -16.55 28.64
C LEU A 29 -0.29 -15.71 27.59
N PHE A 30 0.62 -14.82 28.03
CA PHE A 30 1.37 -13.88 27.18
C PHE A 30 2.86 -14.22 27.01
N SER A 31 3.38 -15.29 27.62
CA SER A 31 4.74 -15.76 27.37
C SER A 31 4.77 -16.72 26.18
N SER A 32 5.52 -16.37 25.13
CA SER A 32 5.71 -17.21 23.95
C SER A 32 6.95 -18.10 24.12
N GLU A 33 6.75 -19.42 24.23
CA GLU A 33 7.77 -20.43 23.98
C GLU A 33 7.60 -21.03 22.59
N VAL A 34 8.70 -21.55 22.02
CA VAL A 34 8.78 -22.11 20.67
C VAL A 34 8.39 -23.58 20.74
N VAL A 35 7.37 -23.96 19.97
CA VAL A 35 6.79 -25.31 19.98
C VAL A 35 6.48 -25.74 18.53
N SER A 36 6.45 -27.04 18.24
CA SER A 36 6.34 -27.60 16.87
C SER A 36 5.00 -27.38 16.19
N ALA A 37 4.88 -27.61 14.88
CA ALA A 37 3.60 -27.45 14.16
C ALA A 37 2.43 -28.31 14.70
N ARG A 38 2.72 -29.49 15.28
CA ARG A 38 1.69 -30.35 15.90
C ARG A 38 1.33 -29.85 17.29
N GLU A 39 2.31 -29.39 18.04
CA GLU A 39 2.13 -28.82 19.39
C GLU A 39 1.61 -27.37 19.36
N VAL A 40 1.83 -26.60 18.29
CA VAL A 40 1.25 -25.28 18.02
C VAL A 40 -0.25 -25.40 17.79
N ASN A 41 -0.71 -26.44 17.09
CA ASN A 41 -2.15 -26.69 16.94
C ASN A 41 -2.79 -27.07 18.29
N VAL A 42 -2.09 -27.81 19.15
CA VAL A 42 -2.57 -28.17 20.49
C VAL A 42 -2.52 -26.97 21.44
N ALA A 43 -1.47 -26.15 21.39
CA ALA A 43 -1.32 -24.92 22.17
C ALA A 43 -2.26 -23.80 21.70
N SER A 44 -2.50 -23.66 20.38
CA SER A 44 -3.47 -22.72 19.83
C SER A 44 -4.90 -23.15 20.17
N ALA A 45 -5.20 -24.46 20.16
CA ALA A 45 -6.48 -25.00 20.61
C ALA A 45 -6.70 -24.74 22.11
N GLY A 46 -5.72 -25.04 22.97
CA GLY A 46 -5.80 -24.77 24.41
C GLY A 46 -5.93 -23.27 24.72
N LYS A 47 -5.23 -22.41 23.99
CA LYS A 47 -5.36 -20.95 24.10
C LYS A 47 -6.71 -20.45 23.59
N ALA A 48 -7.23 -21.00 22.50
CA ALA A 48 -8.55 -20.68 21.97
C ALA A 48 -9.65 -21.10 22.94
N GLU A 49 -9.57 -22.28 23.55
CA GLU A 49 -10.52 -22.76 24.57
C GLU A 49 -10.53 -21.86 25.81
N SER A 50 -9.35 -21.47 26.31
CA SER A 50 -9.24 -20.54 27.43
C SER A 50 -9.89 -19.20 27.11
N LEU A 51 -9.58 -18.61 25.94
CA LEU A 51 -10.15 -17.34 25.52
C LEU A 51 -11.66 -17.43 25.25
N LEU A 52 -12.13 -18.58 24.74
CA LEU A 52 -13.55 -18.86 24.56
C LEU A 52 -14.28 -18.91 25.90
N LYS A 53 -13.68 -19.55 26.91
CA LYS A 53 -14.21 -19.56 28.27
C LYS A 53 -14.32 -18.14 28.82
N THR A 54 -13.28 -17.32 28.66
CA THR A 54 -13.31 -15.90 29.04
C THR A 54 -14.41 -15.14 28.31
N LEU A 55 -14.53 -15.30 26.99
CA LEU A 55 -15.56 -14.64 26.19
C LEU A 55 -16.99 -14.98 26.65
N LEU A 56 -17.23 -16.23 27.07
CA LEU A 56 -18.56 -16.73 27.38
C LEU A 56 -18.97 -16.62 28.85
N GLN A 57 -18.00 -16.55 29.77
CA GLN A 57 -18.27 -16.60 31.21
C GLN A 57 -17.94 -15.29 31.95
N GLU A 58 -17.09 -14.44 31.37
CA GLU A 58 -16.65 -13.21 32.05
C GLU A 58 -17.72 -12.11 32.02
N LYS A 59 -17.91 -11.44 33.16
CA LYS A 59 -18.90 -10.36 33.30
C LYS A 59 -18.36 -9.00 32.88
N ASP A 60 -17.05 -8.80 32.95
CA ASP A 60 -16.39 -7.57 32.54
C ASP A 60 -16.33 -7.42 31.00
N ASP A 61 -16.97 -6.38 30.48
CA ASP A 61 -17.07 -6.08 29.05
C ASP A 61 -15.70 -5.80 28.40
N ALA A 62 -14.79 -5.14 29.11
CA ALA A 62 -13.45 -4.83 28.60
C ALA A 62 -12.59 -6.10 28.51
N VAL A 63 -12.75 -7.03 29.47
CA VAL A 63 -12.07 -8.34 29.42
C VAL A 63 -12.63 -9.20 28.30
N ARG A 64 -13.96 -9.20 28.07
CA ARG A 64 -14.57 -9.89 26.92
C ARG A 64 -14.09 -9.33 25.59
N GLU A 65 -13.99 -8.00 25.43
CA GLU A 65 -13.51 -7.41 24.18
C GLU A 65 -12.03 -7.73 23.90
N ARG A 66 -11.18 -7.75 24.94
CA ARG A 66 -9.79 -8.25 24.79
C ARG A 66 -9.74 -9.71 24.36
N ALA A 67 -10.64 -10.55 24.88
CA ALA A 67 -10.75 -11.94 24.45
C ALA A 67 -11.20 -12.06 22.99
N VAL A 68 -12.16 -11.23 22.54
CA VAL A 68 -12.55 -11.12 21.12
C VAL A 68 -11.33 -10.78 20.27
N GLU A 69 -10.60 -9.72 20.59
CA GLU A 69 -9.44 -9.30 19.81
C GLU A 69 -8.35 -10.38 19.74
N ALA A 70 -8.11 -11.06 20.86
CA ALA A 70 -7.14 -12.16 20.92
C ALA A 70 -7.58 -13.34 20.04
N LEU A 71 -8.86 -13.74 20.12
CA LEU A 71 -9.42 -14.83 19.29
C LEU A 71 -9.40 -14.50 17.79
N VAL A 72 -9.64 -13.25 17.42
CA VAL A 72 -9.55 -12.77 16.03
C VAL A 72 -8.12 -12.85 15.52
N LYS A 73 -7.13 -12.53 16.35
CA LYS A 73 -5.69 -12.59 16.01
C LYS A 73 -5.13 -14.01 15.91
N LEU A 74 -5.80 -15.00 16.49
CA LEU A 74 -5.42 -16.41 16.29
C LEU A 74 -5.55 -16.79 14.81
N ASP A 75 -4.74 -17.74 14.38
CA ASP A 75 -4.86 -18.28 13.02
C ASP A 75 -6.17 -19.07 12.82
N ASN A 76 -6.45 -19.44 11.57
CA ASN A 76 -7.70 -20.08 11.18
C ASN A 76 -7.84 -21.55 11.65
N SER A 77 -6.82 -22.19 12.23
CA SER A 77 -6.95 -23.50 12.88
C SER A 77 -7.96 -23.48 14.04
N SER A 78 -8.17 -22.33 14.67
CA SER A 78 -9.14 -22.13 15.76
C SER A 78 -10.61 -22.03 15.29
N THR A 79 -10.86 -21.80 14.01
CA THR A 79 -12.22 -21.56 13.48
C THR A 79 -13.18 -22.74 13.73
N PRO A 80 -12.81 -24.02 13.55
CA PRO A 80 -13.68 -25.15 13.87
C PRO A 80 -14.13 -25.18 15.34
N LEU A 81 -13.25 -24.82 16.28
CA LEU A 81 -13.58 -24.73 17.70
C LEU A 81 -14.61 -23.63 17.96
N LEU A 82 -14.41 -22.44 17.37
CA LEU A 82 -15.36 -21.32 17.47
C LEU A 82 -16.73 -21.67 16.86
N LEU A 83 -16.75 -22.37 15.73
CA LEU A 83 -17.98 -22.84 15.10
C LEU A 83 -18.70 -23.90 15.95
N ASN A 84 -17.96 -24.81 16.57
CA ASN A 84 -18.53 -25.80 17.48
C ASN A 84 -19.12 -25.12 18.72
N ALA A 85 -18.39 -24.17 19.33
CA ALA A 85 -18.88 -23.38 20.44
C ALA A 85 -20.15 -22.59 20.08
N PHE A 86 -20.22 -22.02 18.88
CA PHE A 86 -21.42 -21.32 18.40
C PHE A 86 -22.65 -22.24 18.31
N ARG A 87 -22.45 -23.50 17.87
CA ARG A 87 -23.51 -24.50 17.81
C ARG A 87 -23.98 -24.94 19.20
N GLN A 88 -23.05 -25.05 20.15
CA GLN A 88 -23.32 -25.51 21.52
C GLN A 88 -23.84 -24.40 22.45
N ALA A 89 -23.60 -23.14 22.10
CA ALA A 89 -24.02 -21.99 22.90
C ALA A 89 -25.55 -21.95 23.06
N LYS A 90 -26.02 -21.95 24.31
CA LYS A 90 -27.45 -21.96 24.65
C LYS A 90 -28.05 -20.56 24.74
N SER A 91 -27.25 -19.55 25.08
CA SER A 91 -27.74 -18.17 25.23
C SER A 91 -27.53 -17.35 23.96
N ARG A 92 -28.48 -16.43 23.69
CA ARG A 92 -28.38 -15.48 22.58
C ARG A 92 -27.13 -14.61 22.70
N SER A 93 -26.84 -14.08 23.89
CA SER A 93 -25.67 -13.25 24.15
C SER A 93 -24.35 -13.98 23.82
N ALA A 94 -24.23 -15.26 24.18
CA ALA A 94 -23.07 -16.09 23.84
C ALA A 94 -22.92 -16.26 22.32
N LYS A 95 -24.03 -16.54 21.61
CA LYS A 95 -24.01 -16.65 20.15
C LYS A 95 -23.59 -15.32 19.49
N GLU A 96 -24.12 -14.19 19.94
CA GLU A 96 -23.77 -12.87 19.39
C GLU A 96 -22.30 -12.50 19.65
N ALA A 97 -21.76 -12.82 20.83
CA ALA A 97 -20.34 -12.63 21.13
C ALA A 97 -19.44 -13.46 20.20
N LEU A 98 -19.83 -14.70 19.90
CA LEU A 98 -19.11 -15.55 18.95
C LEU A 98 -19.22 -15.06 17.51
N ILE A 99 -20.34 -14.44 17.11
CA ILE A 99 -20.47 -13.80 15.79
C ILE A 99 -19.53 -12.61 15.64
N ASN A 100 -19.33 -11.80 16.69
CA ASN A 100 -18.34 -10.73 16.68
C ASN A 100 -16.93 -11.27 16.32
N VAL A 101 -16.55 -12.42 16.87
CA VAL A 101 -15.27 -13.08 16.53
C VAL A 101 -15.30 -13.65 15.11
N LEU A 102 -16.28 -14.53 14.81
CA LEU A 102 -16.36 -15.29 13.56
C LEU A 102 -16.41 -14.39 12.32
N SER A 103 -17.15 -13.28 12.39
CA SER A 103 -17.22 -12.27 11.31
C SER A 103 -15.88 -11.61 11.00
N ARG A 104 -14.92 -11.60 11.95
CA ARG A 104 -13.60 -10.96 11.80
C ARG A 104 -12.48 -11.96 11.44
N LYS A 105 -12.76 -13.27 11.42
CA LYS A 105 -11.76 -14.33 11.17
C LYS A 105 -11.29 -14.41 9.71
N LYS A 106 -12.06 -13.87 8.75
CA LYS A 106 -11.80 -14.02 7.30
C LYS A 106 -11.60 -15.47 6.86
N ASP A 107 -12.37 -16.38 7.45
CA ASP A 107 -12.31 -17.82 7.18
C ASP A 107 -13.61 -18.27 6.51
N GLU A 108 -13.50 -18.88 5.35
CA GLU A 108 -14.64 -19.28 4.51
C GLU A 108 -15.59 -20.27 5.18
N ARG A 109 -15.07 -21.06 6.13
CA ARG A 109 -15.89 -21.99 6.93
C ARG A 109 -16.94 -21.26 7.76
N THR A 110 -16.78 -19.96 7.99
CA THR A 110 -17.76 -19.13 8.70
C THR A 110 -18.97 -18.75 7.84
N LYS A 111 -18.90 -18.85 6.50
CA LYS A 111 -19.96 -18.42 5.57
C LYS A 111 -21.35 -18.90 6.00
N ALA A 112 -21.48 -20.21 6.23
CA ALA A 112 -22.78 -20.82 6.55
C ALA A 112 -23.40 -20.24 7.83
N VAL A 113 -22.58 -20.00 8.86
CA VAL A 113 -23.04 -19.41 10.13
C VAL A 113 -23.46 -17.96 9.94
N LEU A 114 -22.71 -17.17 9.17
CA LEU A 114 -23.07 -15.78 8.92
C LEU A 114 -24.38 -15.65 8.12
N PHE A 115 -24.62 -16.52 7.13
CA PHE A 115 -25.92 -16.61 6.45
C PHE A 115 -27.05 -17.03 7.40
N ALA A 116 -26.80 -17.97 8.31
CA ALA A 116 -27.80 -18.40 9.29
C ALA A 116 -28.22 -17.25 10.22
N VAL A 117 -27.28 -16.43 10.68
CA VAL A 117 -27.56 -15.24 11.51
C VAL A 117 -28.46 -14.24 10.80
N LEU A 118 -28.30 -14.06 9.49
CA LEU A 118 -29.14 -13.14 8.71
C LEU A 118 -30.57 -13.65 8.53
N LYS A 119 -30.77 -14.97 8.45
CA LYS A 119 -32.08 -15.63 8.35
C LYS A 119 -32.83 -15.64 9.68
N ASP A 120 -32.11 -15.72 10.79
CA ASP A 120 -32.70 -15.89 12.10
C ASP A 120 -33.14 -14.54 12.72
N SER A 121 -34.44 -14.43 13.01
CA SER A 121 -35.04 -13.23 13.61
C SER A 121 -34.65 -13.03 15.09
N ALA A 122 -34.14 -14.07 15.75
CA ALA A 122 -33.75 -14.03 17.16
C ALA A 122 -32.44 -13.27 17.41
N PHE A 123 -31.62 -13.00 16.38
CA PHE A 123 -30.37 -12.23 16.52
C PHE A 123 -30.60 -10.72 16.53
N SER A 124 -29.74 -10.01 17.27
CA SER A 124 -29.76 -8.55 17.30
C SER A 124 -29.40 -7.93 15.96
N GLU A 125 -29.84 -6.69 15.75
CA GLU A 125 -29.44 -5.89 14.60
C GLU A 125 -27.91 -5.79 14.49
N LYS A 126 -27.22 -5.53 15.61
CA LYS A 126 -25.76 -5.47 15.68
C LYS A 126 -25.10 -6.77 15.22
N ALA A 127 -25.60 -7.93 15.65
CA ALA A 127 -25.07 -9.22 15.22
C ALA A 127 -25.29 -9.48 13.73
N LYS A 128 -26.45 -9.06 13.18
CA LYS A 128 -26.73 -9.12 11.75
C LYS A 128 -25.82 -8.19 10.95
N GLU A 129 -25.58 -6.97 11.41
CA GLU A 129 -24.61 -6.06 10.79
C GLU A 129 -23.21 -6.66 10.74
N GLN A 130 -22.76 -7.27 11.84
CA GLN A 130 -21.49 -7.99 11.92
C GLN A 130 -21.47 -9.17 10.94
N ALA A 131 -22.57 -9.89 10.80
CA ALA A 131 -22.68 -10.99 9.84
C ALA A 131 -22.54 -10.51 8.39
N VAL A 132 -23.20 -9.41 7.99
CA VAL A 132 -23.03 -8.83 6.64
C VAL A 132 -21.60 -8.36 6.42
N SER A 133 -21.00 -7.70 7.42
CA SER A 133 -19.59 -7.29 7.35
C SER A 133 -18.65 -8.50 7.20
N GLY A 134 -18.87 -9.57 7.96
CA GLY A 134 -18.10 -10.81 7.80
C GLY A 134 -18.26 -11.42 6.41
N LEU A 135 -19.49 -11.48 5.87
CA LEU A 135 -19.72 -11.99 4.51
C LEU A 135 -18.98 -11.17 3.45
N SER A 136 -18.87 -9.85 3.62
CA SER A 136 -18.16 -8.98 2.69
C SER A 136 -16.64 -9.26 2.60
N GLU A 137 -16.08 -9.85 3.67
CA GLU A 137 -14.69 -10.29 3.75
C GLU A 137 -14.46 -11.70 3.16
N LEU A 138 -15.50 -12.51 2.95
CA LEU A 138 -15.39 -13.91 2.48
C LEU A 138 -15.43 -14.04 0.95
N THR A 139 -14.53 -13.33 0.29
CA THR A 139 -14.57 -13.04 -1.16
C THR A 139 -14.55 -14.26 -2.08
N ARG A 140 -13.89 -15.35 -1.68
CA ARG A 140 -13.79 -16.58 -2.48
C ARG A 140 -15.12 -17.32 -2.57
N VAL A 141 -15.89 -17.32 -1.47
CA VAL A 141 -17.12 -18.10 -1.32
C VAL A 141 -18.38 -17.25 -1.35
N VAL A 142 -18.29 -15.96 -1.03
CA VAL A 142 -19.36 -14.96 -1.20
C VAL A 142 -19.04 -14.19 -2.48
N ASN A 143 -19.56 -14.70 -3.59
CA ASN A 143 -19.32 -14.21 -4.94
C ASN A 143 -20.65 -14.13 -5.70
N ARG A 144 -20.63 -14.00 -7.04
CA ARG A 144 -21.82 -13.89 -7.90
C ARG A 144 -22.86 -14.99 -7.65
N SER A 145 -22.44 -16.21 -7.34
CA SER A 145 -23.36 -17.32 -7.02
C SER A 145 -24.20 -17.09 -5.75
N SER A 146 -23.78 -16.17 -4.87
CA SER A 146 -24.48 -15.83 -3.63
C SER A 146 -25.49 -14.68 -3.78
N VAL A 147 -25.55 -14.04 -4.95
CA VAL A 147 -26.40 -12.85 -5.19
C VAL A 147 -27.87 -13.13 -4.94
N GLU A 148 -28.41 -14.22 -5.50
CA GLU A 148 -29.84 -14.53 -5.36
C GLU A 148 -30.23 -14.85 -3.90
N GLU A 149 -29.34 -15.51 -3.15
CA GLU A 149 -29.57 -15.73 -1.71
C GLU A 149 -29.52 -14.42 -0.92
N LEU A 150 -28.58 -13.53 -1.24
CA LEU A 150 -28.44 -12.22 -0.58
C LEU A 150 -29.58 -11.26 -0.92
N LYS A 151 -30.13 -11.30 -2.15
CA LYS A 151 -31.34 -10.54 -2.54
C LYS A 151 -32.54 -10.96 -1.71
N ARG A 152 -32.77 -12.28 -1.58
CA ARG A 152 -33.83 -12.81 -0.70
C ARG A 152 -33.63 -12.36 0.74
N LEU A 153 -32.40 -12.40 1.25
CA LEU A 153 -32.11 -11.91 2.60
C LEU A 153 -32.34 -10.41 2.76
N HIS A 154 -32.02 -9.61 1.75
CA HIS A 154 -32.29 -8.18 1.73
C HIS A 154 -33.79 -7.89 1.81
N GLU A 155 -34.60 -8.59 1.03
CA GLU A 155 -36.07 -8.47 1.04
C GLU A 155 -36.69 -8.90 2.37
N LEU A 156 -36.18 -9.96 2.99
CA LEU A 156 -36.67 -10.48 4.26
C LEU A 156 -36.23 -9.66 5.49
N GLN A 157 -35.26 -8.75 5.33
CA GLN A 157 -34.71 -8.01 6.46
C GLN A 157 -35.65 -6.88 6.90
N LYS A 158 -35.79 -6.67 8.22
CA LYS A 158 -36.62 -5.58 8.77
C LYS A 158 -35.83 -4.34 9.18
N SER A 159 -34.55 -4.50 9.54
CA SER A 159 -33.68 -3.37 9.87
C SER A 159 -33.22 -2.66 8.60
N GLU A 160 -33.50 -1.36 8.49
CA GLU A 160 -33.00 -0.51 7.40
C GLU A 160 -31.48 -0.41 7.37
N ARG A 161 -30.82 -0.48 8.53
CA ARG A 161 -29.37 -0.47 8.63
C ARG A 161 -28.74 -1.75 8.06
N VAL A 162 -29.32 -2.90 8.38
CA VAL A 162 -28.88 -4.20 7.83
C VAL A 162 -29.21 -4.28 6.33
N LYS A 163 -30.38 -3.79 5.91
CA LYS A 163 -30.72 -3.67 4.48
C LYS A 163 -29.70 -2.83 3.72
N SER A 164 -29.32 -1.67 4.27
CA SER A 164 -28.32 -0.78 3.67
C SER A 164 -26.97 -1.47 3.47
N LYS A 165 -26.50 -2.23 4.48
CA LYS A 165 -25.28 -3.03 4.36
C LYS A 165 -25.42 -4.19 3.36
N LEU A 166 -26.56 -4.89 3.33
CA LEU A 166 -26.83 -5.93 2.36
C LEU A 166 -26.88 -5.38 0.93
N LYS A 167 -27.48 -4.21 0.74
CA LYS A 167 -27.50 -3.50 -0.55
C LYS A 167 -26.09 -3.11 -0.99
N ALA A 168 -25.25 -2.64 -0.08
CA ALA A 168 -23.84 -2.35 -0.39
C ALA A 168 -23.06 -3.61 -0.77
N LEU A 169 -23.27 -4.72 -0.06
CA LEU A 169 -22.69 -6.02 -0.40
C LEU A 169 -23.18 -6.51 -1.78
N LEU A 170 -24.48 -6.46 -2.03
CA LEU A 170 -25.10 -6.82 -3.31
C LEU A 170 -24.57 -5.96 -4.45
N ALA A 171 -24.48 -4.64 -4.30
CA ALA A 171 -23.92 -3.75 -5.31
C ALA A 171 -22.45 -4.06 -5.62
N GLY A 172 -21.70 -4.65 -4.68
CA GLY A 172 -20.34 -5.13 -4.91
C GLY A 172 -20.26 -6.50 -5.60
N LEU A 173 -21.36 -7.26 -5.65
CA LEU A 173 -21.45 -8.61 -6.21
C LEU A 173 -22.26 -8.67 -7.51
N GLU A 174 -23.21 -7.77 -7.69
CA GLU A 174 -23.99 -7.67 -8.90
C GLU A 174 -23.08 -7.26 -10.07
N PRO A 175 -23.24 -7.90 -11.24
CA PRO A 175 -22.55 -7.44 -12.43
C PRO A 175 -22.91 -5.98 -12.65
N PHE A 176 -21.93 -5.18 -13.08
CA PHE A 176 -22.24 -3.86 -13.62
C PHE A 176 -23.30 -4.06 -14.70
N PRO A 177 -24.32 -3.18 -14.76
CA PRO A 177 -25.47 -3.38 -15.63
C PRO A 177 -24.98 -3.78 -17.01
N ILE A 178 -25.40 -4.97 -17.45
CA ILE A 178 -25.21 -5.40 -18.83
C ILE A 178 -25.89 -4.31 -19.66
N LYS A 179 -25.13 -3.65 -20.54
CA LYS A 179 -25.76 -2.71 -21.47
C LYS A 179 -26.65 -3.55 -22.39
N ASP A 180 -27.95 -3.53 -22.11
CA ASP A 180 -28.98 -4.25 -22.88
C ASP A 180 -29.02 -3.85 -24.37
N ASN A 181 -28.39 -2.74 -24.73
CA ASN A 181 -28.28 -2.28 -26.11
C ASN A 181 -26.81 -2.31 -26.62
N PRO A 182 -26.44 -3.29 -27.47
CA PRO A 182 -25.11 -3.35 -28.08
C PRO A 182 -24.82 -2.19 -29.06
N PHE A 183 -25.84 -1.46 -29.50
CA PHE A 183 -25.75 -0.32 -30.40
C PHE A 183 -25.74 1.04 -29.69
N ALA A 184 -25.86 1.06 -28.35
CA ALA A 184 -25.81 2.31 -27.58
C ALA A 184 -24.41 2.92 -27.66
N LYS A 185 -24.30 4.05 -28.36
CA LYS A 185 -23.05 4.82 -28.41
C LYS A 185 -22.71 5.37 -27.03
N ASP A 186 -21.44 5.25 -26.66
CA ASP A 186 -20.89 5.95 -25.50
C ASP A 186 -21.00 7.48 -25.70
N PRO A 187 -20.96 8.29 -24.62
CA PRO A 187 -21.12 9.74 -24.74
C PRO A 187 -20.04 10.35 -25.63
N SER A 188 -20.39 11.38 -26.41
CA SER A 188 -19.38 12.22 -27.07
C SER A 188 -18.51 12.95 -26.04
N SER A 189 -17.34 13.45 -26.44
CA SER A 189 -16.50 14.28 -25.57
C SER A 189 -17.27 15.50 -25.03
N ALA A 190 -18.13 16.11 -25.84
CA ALA A 190 -19.00 17.22 -25.44
C ALA A 190 -20.09 16.80 -24.44
N GLN A 191 -20.71 15.63 -24.62
CA GLN A 191 -21.68 15.08 -23.67
C GLN A 191 -21.00 14.72 -22.35
N MET A 192 -19.78 14.16 -22.40
CA MET A 192 -18.95 13.88 -21.24
C MET A 192 -18.66 15.16 -20.45
N HIS A 193 -18.21 16.22 -21.13
CA HIS A 193 -17.98 17.52 -20.51
C HIS A 193 -19.22 18.07 -19.81
N LYS A 194 -20.37 18.11 -20.51
CA LYS A 194 -21.64 18.59 -19.94
C LYS A 194 -22.10 17.75 -18.75
N GLY A 195 -21.94 16.43 -18.81
CA GLY A 195 -22.31 15.50 -17.74
C GLY A 195 -21.46 15.70 -16.49
N LEU A 196 -20.14 15.80 -16.65
CA LEU A 196 -19.20 16.03 -15.56
C LEU A 196 -19.44 17.40 -14.90
N GLN A 197 -19.65 18.46 -15.68
CA GLN A 197 -20.07 19.76 -15.14
C GLN A 197 -21.40 19.69 -14.39
N GLY A 198 -22.33 18.85 -14.84
CA GLY A 198 -23.57 18.56 -14.14
C GLY A 198 -23.32 17.96 -12.75
N TRP A 199 -22.43 16.97 -12.66
CA TRP A 199 -22.06 16.36 -11.38
C TRP A 199 -21.33 17.32 -10.44
N ALA A 200 -20.39 18.12 -10.95
CA ALA A 200 -19.70 19.14 -10.15
C ALA A 200 -20.67 20.19 -9.56
N ARG A 201 -21.70 20.61 -10.32
CA ARG A 201 -22.74 21.52 -9.80
C ARG A 201 -23.59 20.90 -8.69
N VAL A 202 -23.78 19.58 -8.69
CA VAL A 202 -24.56 18.87 -7.67
C VAL A 202 -23.71 18.54 -6.44
N HIS A 203 -22.39 18.41 -6.63
CA HIS A 203 -21.43 18.04 -5.57
C HIS A 203 -20.26 19.05 -5.47
N PRO A 204 -20.53 20.36 -5.31
CA PRO A 204 -19.49 21.40 -5.38
C PRO A 204 -18.44 21.31 -4.25
N GLU A 205 -18.76 20.67 -3.13
CA GLU A 205 -17.86 20.42 -2.00
C GLU A 205 -16.98 19.18 -2.16
N ILE A 206 -17.23 18.38 -3.21
CA ILE A 206 -16.56 17.10 -3.47
C ILE A 206 -15.84 17.06 -4.82
N MET A 207 -16.38 17.71 -5.85
CA MET A 207 -15.93 17.54 -7.23
C MET A 207 -15.81 18.86 -7.97
N ASP A 208 -14.68 19.03 -8.64
CA ASP A 208 -14.41 20.11 -9.57
C ASP A 208 -13.99 19.58 -10.95
N VAL A 209 -14.26 20.37 -12.00
CA VAL A 209 -13.97 20.01 -13.40
C VAL A 209 -13.34 21.19 -14.13
N GLU A 210 -12.10 21.01 -14.55
CA GLU A 210 -11.31 22.02 -15.25
C GLU A 210 -10.96 21.59 -16.68
N VAL A 211 -10.75 22.58 -17.55
CA VAL A 211 -10.11 22.36 -18.85
C VAL A 211 -8.61 22.58 -18.72
N ARG A 212 -7.83 21.52 -18.88
CA ARG A 212 -6.35 21.53 -18.70
C ARG A 212 -5.58 21.70 -20.00
N GLY A 213 -6.27 21.71 -21.12
CA GLY A 213 -5.70 21.88 -22.44
C GLY A 213 -6.75 21.74 -23.52
N LYS A 214 -6.31 21.83 -24.77
CA LYS A 214 -7.13 21.54 -25.95
C LYS A 214 -6.42 20.49 -26.79
N SER A 215 -7.18 19.62 -27.44
CA SER A 215 -6.66 18.69 -28.44
C SER A 215 -6.26 19.42 -29.72
N VAL A 216 -5.66 18.69 -30.68
CA VAL A 216 -5.28 19.25 -31.99
C VAL A 216 -6.44 19.95 -32.70
N LEU A 217 -7.65 19.39 -32.66
CA LEU A 217 -8.85 20.03 -33.24
C LEU A 217 -9.57 21.00 -32.29
N GLY A 218 -8.92 21.41 -31.21
CA GLY A 218 -9.40 22.46 -30.31
C GLY A 218 -10.42 22.00 -29.26
N LYS A 219 -10.62 20.69 -29.05
CA LYS A 219 -11.59 20.18 -28.06
C LYS A 219 -11.01 20.21 -26.65
N PRO A 220 -11.84 20.47 -25.61
CA PRO A 220 -11.35 20.55 -24.24
C PRO A 220 -10.83 19.18 -23.75
N ILE A 221 -9.69 19.21 -23.07
CA ILE A 221 -9.15 18.07 -22.32
C ILE A 221 -9.43 18.33 -20.84
N LEU A 222 -10.19 17.42 -20.22
CA LEU A 222 -10.76 17.64 -18.90
C LEU A 222 -9.90 17.02 -17.81
N LEU A 223 -9.84 17.70 -16.67
CA LEU A 223 -9.43 17.15 -15.39
C LEU A 223 -10.61 17.20 -14.44
N VAL A 224 -10.95 16.05 -13.87
CA VAL A 224 -11.89 15.92 -12.76
C VAL A 224 -11.06 15.77 -11.49
N LYS A 225 -11.26 16.68 -10.54
CA LYS A 225 -10.66 16.60 -9.20
C LYS A 225 -11.75 16.18 -8.22
N ILE A 226 -11.52 15.11 -7.46
CA ILE A 226 -12.45 14.63 -6.42
C ILE A 226 -11.71 14.55 -5.09
N THR A 227 -12.22 15.28 -4.09
CA THR A 227 -11.70 15.29 -2.72
C THR A 227 -12.71 15.97 -1.79
N ASP A 228 -12.57 15.83 -0.47
CA ASP A 228 -13.35 16.64 0.47
C ASP A 228 -12.69 18.02 0.65
N GLU A 229 -13.25 19.06 0.05
CA GLU A 229 -12.70 20.43 0.07
C GLU A 229 -12.71 21.04 1.49
N ASN A 230 -13.47 20.48 2.43
CA ASN A 230 -13.50 20.95 3.82
C ASN A 230 -12.32 20.43 4.66
N ILE A 231 -11.54 19.49 4.11
CA ILE A 231 -10.36 18.92 4.77
C ILE A 231 -9.10 19.42 4.07
N SER A 232 -8.15 19.90 4.86
CA SER A 232 -6.85 20.38 4.36
C SER A 232 -6.14 19.33 3.50
N ASP A 233 -5.69 19.78 2.33
CA ASP A 233 -4.91 18.98 1.38
C ASP A 233 -3.52 18.60 1.88
N ASP A 234 -3.01 19.25 2.95
CA ASP A 234 -1.66 19.01 3.45
C ASP A 234 -1.43 17.54 3.85
N ASN A 235 -2.49 16.84 4.29
CA ASN A 235 -2.44 15.44 4.69
C ASN A 235 -3.05 14.46 3.68
N LYS A 236 -3.34 14.91 2.46
CA LYS A 236 -3.91 14.07 1.41
C LYS A 236 -2.83 13.54 0.47
N SER A 237 -2.90 12.25 0.15
CA SER A 237 -2.15 11.68 -0.97
C SER A 237 -2.78 12.09 -2.30
N ILE A 238 -2.03 12.02 -3.39
CA ILE A 238 -2.54 12.35 -4.73
C ILE A 238 -2.43 11.12 -5.63
N VAL A 239 -3.50 10.81 -6.35
CA VAL A 239 -3.51 9.77 -7.39
C VAL A 239 -4.02 10.33 -8.71
N LEU A 240 -3.36 9.96 -9.82
CA LEU A 240 -3.75 10.34 -11.17
C LEU A 240 -4.27 9.13 -11.95
N PHE A 241 -5.44 9.28 -12.56
CA PHE A 241 -6.00 8.32 -13.49
C PHE A 241 -6.08 8.94 -14.89
N THR A 242 -5.54 8.25 -15.88
CA THR A 242 -5.49 8.68 -17.28
C THR A 242 -5.98 7.55 -18.18
N SER A 243 -6.61 7.90 -19.30
CA SER A 243 -7.10 6.93 -20.27
C SER A 243 -7.20 7.54 -21.66
N THR A 244 -7.31 6.67 -22.67
CA THR A 244 -7.69 7.03 -24.04
C THR A 244 -6.62 7.89 -24.70
N HIS A 245 -5.38 7.43 -24.63
CA HIS A 245 -4.27 7.92 -25.48
C HIS A 245 -4.49 7.50 -26.93
N CYS A 246 -5.11 6.34 -27.10
CA CYS A 246 -5.65 5.86 -28.36
C CYS A 246 -7.18 6.05 -28.34
N GLY A 247 -7.73 6.81 -29.29
CA GLY A 247 -9.16 7.10 -29.37
C GLY A 247 -10.06 5.87 -29.62
N GLY A 248 -9.45 4.72 -29.94
CA GLY A 248 -10.15 3.45 -30.07
C GLY A 248 -10.32 2.67 -28.77
N GLU A 249 -9.76 3.12 -27.65
CA GLU A 249 -9.79 2.37 -26.38
C GLU A 249 -10.98 2.84 -25.54
N GLU A 250 -12.19 2.48 -26.02
CA GLU A 250 -13.45 3.06 -25.55
C GLU A 250 -13.72 2.77 -24.06
N ILE A 251 -13.43 1.54 -23.65
CA ILE A 251 -13.67 1.03 -22.30
C ILE A 251 -12.89 1.82 -21.25
N GLY A 252 -11.71 2.36 -21.59
CA GLY A 252 -10.92 3.12 -20.63
C GLY A 252 -11.62 4.41 -20.16
N ALA A 253 -12.20 5.17 -21.10
CA ALA A 253 -12.89 6.42 -20.74
C ALA A 253 -14.18 6.15 -19.94
N THR A 254 -14.98 5.17 -20.38
CA THR A 254 -16.22 4.80 -19.68
C THR A 254 -15.95 4.28 -18.28
N SER A 255 -14.86 3.50 -18.10
CA SER A 255 -14.40 3.05 -16.79
C SER A 255 -14.14 4.21 -15.83
N LEU A 256 -13.46 5.25 -16.31
CA LEU A 256 -13.15 6.43 -15.48
C LEU A 256 -14.39 7.26 -15.16
N LEU A 257 -15.40 7.28 -16.02
CA LEU A 257 -16.71 7.85 -15.69
C LEU A 257 -17.46 7.02 -14.63
N HIS A 258 -17.38 5.69 -14.70
CA HIS A 258 -17.94 4.80 -13.68
C HIS A 258 -17.23 4.98 -12.32
N LEU A 259 -15.90 5.11 -12.34
CA LEU A 259 -15.10 5.40 -11.14
C LEU A 259 -15.50 6.75 -10.53
N THR A 260 -15.61 7.78 -11.36
CA THR A 260 -16.06 9.13 -10.96
C THR A 260 -17.42 9.05 -10.27
N LYS A 261 -18.40 8.37 -10.90
CA LYS A 261 -19.74 8.19 -10.33
C LYS A 261 -19.69 7.45 -8.98
N TRP A 262 -18.86 6.42 -8.84
CA TRP A 262 -18.71 5.70 -7.58
C TRP A 262 -18.12 6.58 -6.46
N LEU A 263 -17.16 7.44 -6.77
CA LEU A 263 -16.54 8.38 -5.82
C LEU A 263 -17.49 9.48 -5.33
N LEU A 264 -18.52 9.80 -6.11
CA LEU A 264 -19.61 10.69 -5.70
C LEU A 264 -20.65 9.99 -4.83
N GLY A 265 -20.62 8.66 -4.78
CA GLY A 265 -21.55 7.87 -3.98
C GLY A 265 -21.36 8.02 -2.47
N GLU A 266 -22.27 7.38 -1.75
CA GLU A 266 -22.28 7.32 -0.30
C GLU A 266 -21.57 6.06 0.22
N GLY A 267 -20.97 6.16 1.41
CA GLY A 267 -20.36 5.04 2.12
C GLY A 267 -19.07 5.42 2.84
N GLU A 268 -18.81 4.78 3.99
CA GLU A 268 -17.66 5.11 4.83
C GLU A 268 -16.31 4.95 4.11
N GLY A 269 -16.18 3.96 3.22
CA GLY A 269 -14.96 3.75 2.42
C GLY A 269 -14.70 4.88 1.42
N VAL A 270 -15.73 5.30 0.67
CA VAL A 270 -15.63 6.41 -0.29
C VAL A 270 -15.39 7.73 0.43
N LYS A 271 -16.11 7.98 1.54
CA LYS A 271 -15.88 9.15 2.38
C LYS A 271 -14.42 9.22 2.84
N ARG A 272 -13.90 8.14 3.43
CA ARG A 272 -12.49 8.05 3.86
C ARG A 272 -11.51 8.33 2.73
N ILE A 273 -11.79 7.87 1.51
CA ILE A 273 -10.98 8.18 0.32
C ILE A 273 -11.00 9.69 0.06
N ARG A 274 -12.16 10.34 0.01
CA ARG A 274 -12.27 11.80 -0.21
C ARG A 274 -11.55 12.62 0.87
N GLU A 275 -11.59 12.17 2.12
CA GLU A 275 -10.92 12.83 3.25
C GLU A 275 -9.38 12.69 3.21
N ARG A 276 -8.84 11.68 2.51
CA ARG A 276 -7.43 11.30 2.55
C ARG A 276 -6.70 11.40 1.22
N ILE A 277 -7.43 11.54 0.12
CA ILE A 277 -6.88 11.47 -1.23
C ILE A 277 -7.50 12.58 -2.08
N ILE A 278 -6.64 13.23 -2.86
CA ILE A 278 -7.06 14.03 -4.01
C ILE A 278 -7.00 13.11 -5.22
N VAL A 279 -8.16 12.77 -5.76
CA VAL A 279 -8.29 11.89 -6.92
C VAL A 279 -8.38 12.75 -8.18
N LEU A 280 -7.37 12.64 -9.03
CA LEU A 280 -7.29 13.33 -10.32
C LEU A 280 -7.67 12.35 -11.42
N ILE A 281 -8.63 12.70 -12.26
CA ILE A 281 -9.12 11.83 -13.34
C ILE A 281 -9.16 12.63 -14.64
N MET A 282 -8.41 12.17 -15.64
CA MET A 282 -8.49 12.66 -17.02
C MET A 282 -9.14 11.56 -17.87
N PRO A 283 -10.49 11.54 -17.98
CA PRO A 283 -11.22 10.40 -18.51
C PRO A 283 -10.95 10.15 -20.01
N CYS A 284 -10.67 11.20 -20.78
CA CYS A 284 -10.43 11.10 -22.21
C CYS A 284 -9.38 12.13 -22.64
N VAL A 285 -8.12 11.71 -22.74
CA VAL A 285 -7.03 12.61 -23.13
C VAL A 285 -6.95 12.86 -24.64
N ASN A 286 -7.51 11.96 -25.47
CA ASN A 286 -7.63 12.11 -26.92
C ASN A 286 -9.11 12.28 -27.35
N PRO A 287 -9.77 13.42 -27.04
CA PRO A 287 -11.18 13.64 -27.38
C PRO A 287 -11.44 13.71 -28.89
N ASP A 288 -10.41 14.01 -29.69
CA ASP A 288 -10.48 13.91 -31.13
C ASP A 288 -10.66 12.46 -31.55
N GLY A 289 -9.73 11.59 -31.16
CA GLY A 289 -9.73 10.18 -31.55
C GLY A 289 -11.00 9.48 -31.08
N TRP A 290 -11.40 9.77 -29.84
CA TRP A 290 -12.64 9.29 -29.23
C TRP A 290 -13.87 9.59 -30.09
N ASP A 291 -14.10 10.85 -30.43
CA ASP A 291 -15.29 11.22 -31.20
C ASP A 291 -15.24 10.76 -32.66
N ALA A 292 -14.05 10.64 -33.25
CA ALA A 292 -13.89 10.07 -34.59
C ALA A 292 -14.32 8.60 -34.61
N ARG A 293 -13.79 7.81 -33.67
CA ARG A 293 -14.12 6.38 -33.52
C ARG A 293 -15.62 6.21 -33.23
N ARG A 294 -16.13 6.93 -32.24
CA ARG A 294 -17.54 6.88 -31.81
C ARG A 294 -18.53 7.24 -32.94
N ARG A 295 -18.16 8.17 -33.83
CA ARG A 295 -19.05 8.59 -34.95
C ARG A 295 -19.05 7.58 -36.09
N SER A 296 -17.87 7.15 -36.55
CA SER A 296 -17.70 6.42 -37.81
C SER A 296 -17.37 4.94 -37.65
N GLY A 297 -17.06 4.48 -36.43
CA GLY A 297 -16.49 3.17 -36.18
C GLY A 297 -15.07 3.02 -36.73
N ARG A 298 -14.42 4.11 -37.18
CA ARG A 298 -13.10 4.10 -37.82
C ARG A 298 -12.14 5.08 -37.12
N PRO A 299 -10.82 4.77 -37.10
CA PRO A 299 -9.80 5.68 -36.59
C PRO A 299 -9.57 6.86 -37.55
N TYR A 300 -8.74 7.84 -37.17
CA TYR A 300 -8.39 8.98 -38.01
C TYR A 300 -7.47 8.58 -39.17
N HIS A 301 -7.53 9.33 -40.26
CA HIS A 301 -6.43 9.37 -41.23
C HIS A 301 -5.32 10.29 -40.68
N SER A 302 -4.16 9.73 -40.37
CA SER A 302 -3.05 10.49 -39.77
C SER A 302 -2.44 11.50 -40.73
N VAL A 303 -2.13 12.71 -40.24
CA VAL A 303 -1.41 13.74 -41.03
C VAL A 303 -0.01 13.26 -41.42
N ARG A 304 0.76 12.67 -40.49
CA ARG A 304 2.14 12.22 -40.76
C ARG A 304 2.23 10.88 -41.48
N GLY A 305 1.36 9.94 -41.11
CA GLY A 305 1.48 8.55 -41.54
C GLY A 305 0.68 8.19 -42.80
N LYS A 306 -0.17 9.10 -43.31
CA LYS A 306 -1.10 8.88 -44.46
C LYS A 306 -1.86 7.54 -44.39
N THR A 307 -2.05 7.02 -43.18
CA THR A 307 -2.72 5.76 -42.87
C THR A 307 -3.64 5.95 -41.68
N ASN A 308 -4.61 5.05 -41.52
CA ASN A 308 -5.54 5.13 -40.40
C ASN A 308 -4.83 4.82 -39.08
N THR A 309 -5.03 5.65 -38.06
CA THR A 309 -4.42 5.51 -36.75
C THR A 309 -5.44 5.71 -35.62
N ALA A 310 -5.32 4.90 -34.58
CA ALA A 310 -6.04 5.11 -33.33
C ALA A 310 -5.40 6.19 -32.45
N TRP A 311 -4.25 6.73 -32.84
CA TRP A 311 -3.50 7.76 -32.12
C TRP A 311 -4.13 9.15 -32.31
N ASN A 312 -3.40 10.23 -31.97
CA ASN A 312 -3.92 11.58 -32.20
C ASN A 312 -3.94 11.94 -33.71
N VAL A 313 -4.40 13.15 -34.03
CA VAL A 313 -4.58 13.63 -35.42
C VAL A 313 -3.30 13.55 -36.26
N PHE A 314 -2.14 13.77 -35.66
CA PHE A 314 -0.85 13.67 -36.34
C PHE A 314 -0.31 12.23 -36.46
N GLY A 315 -0.99 11.24 -35.87
CA GLY A 315 -0.46 9.89 -35.73
C GLY A 315 0.66 9.80 -34.69
N ILE A 316 0.55 10.59 -33.63
CA ILE A 316 1.43 10.52 -32.46
C ILE A 316 0.76 9.73 -31.36
N ASN A 317 1.45 8.70 -30.88
CA ASN A 317 1.02 7.98 -29.69
C ASN A 317 1.26 8.86 -28.46
N ILE A 318 0.19 9.44 -27.90
CA ILE A 318 0.21 10.34 -26.73
C ILE A 318 0.90 9.68 -25.52
N TYR A 319 0.83 8.35 -25.42
CA TYR A 319 1.44 7.57 -24.34
C TYR A 319 2.98 7.53 -24.40
N ASP A 320 3.59 7.82 -25.55
CA ASP A 320 5.05 7.86 -25.74
C ASP A 320 5.61 9.25 -25.39
N SER A 321 6.35 9.32 -24.27
CA SER A 321 6.80 10.60 -23.70
C SER A 321 7.86 11.30 -24.54
N LYS A 322 8.42 10.65 -25.58
CA LYS A 322 9.35 11.31 -26.50
C LYS A 322 8.70 12.45 -27.29
N PHE A 323 7.37 12.44 -27.41
CA PHE A 323 6.60 13.48 -28.10
C PHE A 323 6.06 14.56 -27.15
N TRP A 324 6.44 14.53 -25.86
CA TRP A 324 5.98 15.51 -24.88
C TRP A 324 6.89 16.75 -24.83
N PHE A 325 8.03 16.69 -25.49
CA PHE A 325 9.06 17.73 -25.45
C PHE A 325 9.46 18.15 -26.86
N GLY A 326 10.03 19.35 -26.98
CA GLY A 326 10.47 19.93 -28.25
C GLY A 326 9.48 20.92 -28.85
N ALA A 327 9.95 21.66 -29.86
CA ALA A 327 9.22 22.80 -30.44
C ALA A 327 7.84 22.43 -31.03
N ALA A 328 7.70 21.21 -31.56
CA ALA A 328 6.48 20.76 -32.20
C ALA A 328 5.42 20.22 -31.21
N ALA A 329 5.78 19.98 -29.94
CA ALA A 329 4.88 19.31 -28.98
C ALA A 329 3.58 20.10 -28.76
N ALA A 330 3.65 21.43 -28.75
CA ALA A 330 2.48 22.28 -28.52
C ALA A 330 1.46 22.24 -29.67
N GLU A 331 1.91 22.01 -30.89
CA GLU A 331 1.05 21.94 -32.07
C GLU A 331 0.56 20.50 -32.31
N GLU A 332 1.48 19.54 -32.26
CA GLU A 332 1.22 18.19 -32.74
C GLU A 332 0.81 17.20 -31.66
N ASN A 333 1.10 17.49 -30.38
CA ASN A 333 0.74 16.66 -29.23
C ASN A 333 0.32 17.50 -28.01
N PRO A 334 -0.59 18.48 -28.17
CA PRO A 334 -1.09 19.26 -27.04
C PRO A 334 -1.81 18.40 -26.00
N GLU A 335 -2.28 17.20 -26.38
CA GLU A 335 -2.84 16.22 -25.46
C GLU A 335 -1.81 15.72 -24.45
N GLY A 336 -0.61 15.34 -24.90
CA GLY A 336 0.48 14.93 -24.02
C GLY A 336 0.93 16.06 -23.09
N LEU A 337 0.95 17.30 -23.59
CA LEU A 337 1.27 18.47 -22.76
C LEU A 337 0.22 18.75 -21.68
N ALA A 338 -1.07 18.49 -21.94
CA ALA A 338 -2.11 18.62 -20.92
C ALA A 338 -1.87 17.65 -19.75
N ILE A 339 -1.49 16.40 -20.05
CA ILE A 339 -1.15 15.40 -19.04
C ILE A 339 0.10 15.84 -18.26
N LEU A 340 1.15 16.26 -18.98
CA LEU A 340 2.39 16.75 -18.38
C LEU A 340 2.10 17.94 -17.44
N GLY A 341 1.29 18.90 -17.86
CA GLY A 341 0.91 20.06 -17.05
C GLY A 341 0.21 19.67 -15.74
N VAL A 342 -0.68 18.68 -15.77
CA VAL A 342 -1.30 18.13 -14.55
C VAL A 342 -0.24 17.44 -13.68
N ALA A 343 0.65 16.65 -14.28
CA ALA A 343 1.68 15.95 -13.53
C ALA A 343 2.69 16.89 -12.85
N GLU A 344 3.12 17.98 -13.52
CA GLU A 344 4.01 19.01 -12.96
C GLU A 344 3.34 19.83 -11.86
N GLU A 345 2.03 20.05 -11.92
CA GLU A 345 1.32 20.76 -10.86
C GLU A 345 1.18 19.90 -9.60
N PHE A 346 0.74 18.66 -9.77
CA PHE A 346 0.26 17.85 -8.66
C PHE A 346 1.29 16.85 -8.10
N HIS A 347 2.30 16.46 -8.88
CA HIS A 347 3.35 15.52 -8.44
C HIS A 347 2.79 14.21 -7.85
N PRO A 348 1.98 13.44 -8.58
CA PRO A 348 1.17 12.35 -8.02
C PRO A 348 1.99 11.33 -7.22
N ASP A 349 1.42 10.82 -6.13
CA ASP A 349 2.02 9.77 -5.31
C ASP A 349 1.82 8.38 -5.94
N ALA A 350 0.69 8.19 -6.62
CA ALA A 350 0.40 7.05 -7.48
C ALA A 350 -0.25 7.49 -8.80
N SER A 351 -0.15 6.67 -9.84
CA SER A 351 -0.83 6.87 -11.12
C SER A 351 -1.26 5.54 -11.70
N MET A 352 -2.45 5.49 -12.30
CA MET A 352 -2.92 4.34 -13.05
C MET A 352 -3.38 4.78 -14.45
N ASP A 353 -2.70 4.25 -15.46
CA ASP A 353 -3.01 4.49 -16.86
C ASP A 353 -3.81 3.33 -17.44
N ILE A 354 -4.97 3.62 -18.01
CA ILE A 354 -5.88 2.61 -18.53
C ILE A 354 -5.77 2.55 -20.05
N HIS A 355 -5.25 1.41 -20.50
CA HIS A 355 -5.40 0.87 -21.83
C HIS A 355 -6.58 -0.11 -21.85
N ALA A 356 -7.29 -0.16 -22.96
CA ALA A 356 -8.48 -0.98 -23.06
C ALA A 356 -8.84 -1.35 -24.49
N THR A 357 -9.77 -2.28 -24.62
CA THR A 357 -10.34 -2.64 -25.92
C THR A 357 -11.52 -1.74 -26.28
N GLN A 358 -12.10 -2.00 -27.45
CA GLN A 358 -13.33 -1.38 -27.92
C GLN A 358 -14.54 -2.09 -27.33
N ARG A 359 -15.70 -1.43 -27.35
CA ARG A 359 -16.97 -2.09 -27.07
C ARG A 359 -17.13 -3.38 -27.89
N GLY A 360 -17.47 -4.47 -27.21
CA GLY A 360 -17.64 -5.80 -27.83
C GLY A 360 -16.34 -6.54 -28.11
N GLY A 361 -15.19 -5.90 -27.93
CA GLY A 361 -13.89 -6.55 -27.93
C GLY A 361 -13.61 -7.27 -26.61
N THR A 362 -12.67 -8.20 -26.66
CA THR A 362 -12.08 -8.83 -25.47
C THR A 362 -10.56 -8.69 -25.54
N MET A 363 -9.91 -8.76 -24.39
CA MET A 363 -8.45 -8.80 -24.27
C MET A 363 -8.06 -9.42 -22.93
N PRO A 364 -6.82 -9.93 -22.80
CA PRO A 364 -6.28 -10.28 -21.48
C PRO A 364 -6.24 -9.05 -20.56
N ASP A 365 -6.85 -9.16 -19.38
CA ASP A 365 -6.80 -8.12 -18.35
C ASP A 365 -5.48 -8.23 -17.56
N SER A 366 -4.71 -7.13 -17.50
CA SER A 366 -3.43 -7.10 -16.77
C SER A 366 -3.23 -5.80 -15.98
N THR A 367 -2.46 -5.88 -14.90
CA THR A 367 -2.08 -4.72 -14.07
C THR A 367 -0.57 -4.67 -13.90
N GLY A 368 0.01 -3.47 -13.91
CA GLY A 368 1.45 -3.26 -13.84
C GLY A 368 2.19 -3.60 -15.14
N PHE A 369 1.46 -3.66 -16.26
CA PHE A 369 1.95 -4.01 -17.59
C PHE A 369 1.01 -3.44 -18.68
N SER A 370 1.55 -3.11 -19.86
CA SER A 370 0.76 -2.92 -21.08
C SER A 370 1.49 -3.51 -22.29
N TRP A 371 0.75 -3.87 -23.34
CA TRP A 371 1.36 -4.46 -24.55
C TRP A 371 2.30 -3.49 -25.28
N GLY A 372 2.13 -2.19 -25.03
CA GLY A 372 3.00 -1.12 -25.52
C GLY A 372 4.21 -0.83 -24.62
N ASP A 373 4.26 -1.37 -23.40
CA ASP A 373 5.26 -1.04 -22.38
C ASP A 373 5.54 -2.22 -21.43
N PHE A 374 6.61 -2.95 -21.76
CA PHE A 374 7.10 -4.06 -20.95
C PHE A 374 7.90 -3.59 -19.73
N ASN A 375 8.18 -2.29 -19.58
CA ASN A 375 9.00 -1.75 -18.50
C ASN A 375 8.18 -1.18 -17.33
N ALA A 376 6.90 -0.89 -17.51
CA ALA A 376 6.00 -0.26 -16.53
C ALA A 376 5.63 -1.11 -15.29
N HIS A 377 6.56 -1.94 -14.81
CA HIS A 377 6.37 -2.67 -13.57
C HIS A 377 6.70 -1.79 -12.38
N SER A 378 5.76 -1.70 -11.45
CA SER A 378 5.94 -0.95 -10.21
C SER A 378 7.05 -1.56 -9.36
N PHE A 379 7.81 -0.70 -8.67
CA PHE A 379 8.73 -1.12 -7.59
C PHE A 379 7.99 -1.65 -6.35
N GLN A 380 6.65 -1.61 -6.33
CA GLN A 380 5.78 -2.25 -5.34
C GLN A 380 4.90 -3.34 -6.00
N PRO A 381 5.45 -4.52 -6.35
CA PRO A 381 4.70 -5.58 -7.03
C PRO A 381 3.55 -6.15 -6.18
N LEU A 382 3.60 -6.01 -4.85
CA LEU A 382 2.49 -6.43 -3.98
C LEU A 382 1.22 -5.58 -4.18
N ILE A 383 1.35 -4.30 -4.53
CA ILE A 383 0.18 -3.47 -4.86
C ILE A 383 -0.47 -3.95 -6.16
N VAL A 384 0.36 -4.32 -7.14
CA VAL A 384 -0.12 -4.91 -8.40
C VAL A 384 -0.91 -6.19 -8.12
N GLU A 385 -0.40 -7.04 -7.24
CA GLU A 385 -1.09 -8.27 -6.84
C GLU A 385 -2.41 -7.99 -6.10
N GLU A 386 -2.46 -6.99 -5.21
CA GLU A 386 -3.71 -6.60 -4.54
C GLU A 386 -4.78 -6.10 -5.52
N MET A 387 -4.38 -5.31 -6.53
CA MET A 387 -5.29 -4.89 -7.61
C MET A 387 -5.74 -6.09 -8.46
N ASN A 388 -4.84 -7.00 -8.82
CA ASN A 388 -5.18 -8.23 -9.56
C ASN A 388 -6.20 -9.08 -8.78
N ARG A 389 -6.02 -9.27 -7.47
CA ARG A 389 -6.98 -9.97 -6.62
C ARG A 389 -8.34 -9.28 -6.56
N ALA A 390 -8.37 -7.95 -6.54
CA ALA A 390 -9.62 -7.19 -6.57
C ALA A 390 -10.38 -7.44 -7.89
N MET A 391 -9.66 -7.51 -9.00
CA MET A 391 -10.20 -7.86 -10.30
C MET A 391 -10.67 -9.33 -10.39
N GLU A 392 -9.88 -10.27 -9.87
CA GLU A 392 -10.24 -11.69 -9.78
C GLU A 392 -11.50 -11.90 -8.95
N LYS A 393 -11.62 -11.19 -7.82
CA LYS A 393 -12.85 -11.16 -7.02
C LYS A 393 -14.05 -10.62 -7.81
N ALA A 394 -13.82 -9.67 -8.71
CA ALA A 394 -14.88 -9.13 -9.58
C ALA A 394 -15.27 -10.09 -10.73
N GLY A 395 -14.51 -11.17 -10.95
CA GLY A 395 -14.81 -12.24 -11.90
C GLY A 395 -14.01 -12.20 -13.21
N CYS A 396 -12.89 -11.48 -13.26
CA CYS A 396 -11.96 -11.48 -14.40
C CYS A 396 -10.67 -12.24 -14.07
N LEU A 397 -10.07 -12.93 -15.04
CA LEU A 397 -8.76 -13.53 -14.87
C LEU A 397 -7.68 -12.46 -14.96
N ALA A 398 -6.78 -12.39 -13.97
CA ALA A 398 -5.64 -11.47 -14.01
C ALA A 398 -4.41 -12.11 -14.62
N GLU A 399 -3.92 -11.55 -15.72
CA GLU A 399 -2.65 -11.94 -16.31
C GLU A 399 -1.47 -11.38 -15.49
N ARG A 400 -0.49 -12.24 -15.24
CA ARG A 400 0.78 -11.96 -14.56
C ARG A 400 1.91 -12.25 -15.54
N PRO A 401 2.31 -11.30 -16.41
CA PRO A 401 2.96 -11.65 -17.67
C PRO A 401 4.26 -12.46 -17.56
N ALA A 402 5.14 -12.14 -16.61
CA ALA A 402 6.38 -12.91 -16.40
C ALA A 402 6.10 -14.30 -15.81
N MET A 403 5.17 -14.39 -14.86
CA MET A 403 4.77 -15.65 -14.21
C MET A 403 4.07 -16.57 -15.20
N ASP A 404 3.09 -16.06 -15.93
CA ASP A 404 2.25 -16.84 -16.84
C ASP A 404 3.01 -17.22 -18.12
N ALA A 405 3.99 -16.41 -18.54
CA ALA A 405 4.91 -16.79 -19.63
C ALA A 405 5.97 -17.83 -19.19
N GLY A 406 6.10 -18.11 -17.89
CA GLY A 406 7.17 -18.96 -17.36
C GLY A 406 8.57 -18.38 -17.58
N ARG A 407 8.71 -17.05 -17.60
CA ARG A 407 9.97 -16.36 -17.93
C ARG A 407 10.42 -15.41 -16.84
N ILE A 408 11.74 -15.33 -16.65
CA ILE A 408 12.33 -14.35 -15.73
C ILE A 408 12.34 -12.98 -16.41
N LYS A 409 11.83 -11.96 -15.73
CA LYS A 409 12.02 -10.57 -16.14
C LYS A 409 13.36 -10.06 -15.64
N ILE A 410 14.14 -9.47 -16.54
CA ILE A 410 15.45 -8.88 -16.26
C ILE A 410 15.43 -7.37 -16.47
N GLY A 411 16.36 -6.65 -15.84
CA GLY A 411 16.46 -5.18 -15.93
C GLY A 411 17.23 -4.67 -17.15
N SER A 412 17.91 -5.54 -17.89
CA SER A 412 18.75 -5.19 -19.04
C SER A 412 18.79 -6.34 -20.03
N ARG A 413 18.97 -6.07 -21.33
CA ARG A 413 19.07 -7.15 -22.33
C ARG A 413 20.36 -7.94 -22.10
N ILE A 414 20.27 -9.26 -22.26
CA ILE A 414 21.44 -10.16 -22.28
C ILE A 414 21.64 -10.60 -23.73
N PRO A 415 22.68 -10.09 -24.42
CA PRO A 415 22.93 -10.39 -25.83
C PRO A 415 22.92 -11.90 -26.12
N GLY A 416 22.15 -12.32 -27.13
CA GLY A 416 22.06 -13.71 -27.57
C GLY A 416 21.19 -14.62 -26.69
N ARG A 417 20.56 -14.08 -25.64
CA ARG A 417 19.67 -14.81 -24.72
C ARG A 417 18.29 -14.15 -24.61
N GLU A 418 17.94 -13.23 -25.49
CA GLU A 418 16.70 -12.43 -25.43
C GLU A 418 15.45 -13.30 -25.40
N HIS A 419 15.47 -14.47 -26.07
CA HIS A 419 14.36 -15.42 -26.09
C HIS A 419 14.13 -16.15 -24.75
N ASN A 420 15.12 -16.19 -23.85
CA ASN A 420 15.01 -16.89 -22.56
C ASN A 420 14.35 -16.05 -21.47
N TYR A 421 14.26 -14.74 -21.68
CA TYR A 421 13.77 -13.80 -20.67
C TYR A 421 12.45 -13.19 -21.11
N TYR A 422 11.72 -12.67 -20.13
CA TYR A 422 10.53 -11.90 -20.39
C TYR A 422 10.93 -10.59 -21.08
N ARG A 423 10.13 -10.19 -22.07
CA ARG A 423 10.46 -9.10 -23.00
C ARG A 423 10.72 -7.79 -22.24
N ILE A 424 11.69 -7.02 -22.73
CA ILE A 424 11.98 -5.64 -22.32
C ILE A 424 12.17 -4.78 -23.57
N ASN A 425 11.70 -3.54 -23.51
CA ASN A 425 11.92 -2.55 -24.56
C ASN A 425 12.65 -1.33 -23.97
N ASP A 426 13.00 -0.34 -24.78
CA ASP A 426 13.66 0.89 -24.30
C ASP A 426 12.71 2.09 -24.38
N LYS A 427 11.39 1.83 -24.44
CA LYS A 427 10.37 2.86 -24.65
C LYS A 427 10.16 3.63 -23.36
N GLN A 428 10.17 4.97 -23.45
CA GLN A 428 9.70 5.84 -22.38
C GLN A 428 8.25 6.22 -22.61
N THR A 429 7.48 6.10 -21.54
CA THR A 429 6.04 6.26 -21.50
C THR A 429 5.63 7.17 -20.36
N ILE A 430 4.36 7.54 -20.30
CA ILE A 430 3.77 8.28 -19.18
C ILE A 430 4.18 7.67 -17.84
N MET A 431 4.01 6.36 -17.68
CA MET A 431 4.31 5.69 -16.40
C MET A 431 5.79 5.78 -16.04
N SER A 432 6.68 5.51 -17.00
CA SER A 432 8.12 5.65 -16.76
C SER A 432 8.51 7.11 -16.48
N HIS A 433 7.87 8.09 -17.13
CA HIS A 433 8.13 9.51 -16.92
C HIS A 433 7.73 9.93 -15.50
N LEU A 434 6.53 9.58 -15.04
CA LEU A 434 6.06 9.89 -13.68
C LEU A 434 6.95 9.24 -12.61
N TYR A 435 7.37 8.00 -12.83
CA TYR A 435 8.33 7.35 -11.95
C TYR A 435 9.67 8.08 -11.94
N LEU A 436 10.29 8.32 -13.10
CA LEU A 436 11.60 8.95 -13.22
C LEU A 436 11.59 10.38 -12.66
N ARG A 437 10.51 11.13 -12.84
CA ARG A 437 10.46 12.54 -12.44
C ARG A 437 10.01 12.74 -11.00
N TYR A 438 9.10 11.91 -10.50
CA TYR A 438 8.45 12.13 -9.21
C TYR A 438 8.54 10.96 -8.25
N HIS A 439 9.11 9.81 -8.64
CA HIS A 439 9.06 8.55 -7.87
C HIS A 439 7.62 8.05 -7.67
N THR A 440 6.71 8.36 -8.60
CA THR A 440 5.31 7.95 -8.55
C THR A 440 5.19 6.43 -8.63
N LEU A 441 4.26 5.86 -7.85
CA LEU A 441 3.81 4.49 -8.05
C LEU A 441 2.94 4.42 -9.30
N ALA A 442 3.58 4.13 -10.43
CA ALA A 442 2.94 4.12 -11.74
C ALA A 442 2.50 2.70 -12.13
N TYR A 443 1.26 2.56 -12.59
CA TYR A 443 0.63 1.28 -12.95
C TYR A 443 -0.05 1.38 -14.30
N ASN A 444 0.32 0.51 -15.23
CA ASN A 444 -0.51 0.27 -16.40
C ASN A 444 -1.65 -0.70 -16.08
N CYS A 445 -2.74 -0.54 -16.79
CA CYS A 445 -3.92 -1.38 -16.73
C CYS A 445 -4.37 -1.69 -18.15
N GLU A 446 -4.38 -2.95 -18.54
CA GLU A 446 -5.08 -3.42 -19.74
C GLU A 446 -6.44 -3.98 -19.30
N ALA A 447 -7.51 -3.59 -20.01
CA ALA A 447 -8.86 -3.96 -19.60
C ALA A 447 -9.85 -4.25 -20.74
N ALA A 448 -10.59 -5.35 -20.60
CA ALA A 448 -11.72 -5.65 -21.47
C ALA A 448 -13.04 -5.05 -20.95
N PHE A 449 -13.16 -4.82 -19.64
CA PHE A 449 -14.44 -4.49 -19.00
C PHE A 449 -14.32 -3.32 -18.01
N ASP A 450 -15.34 -2.46 -18.00
CA ASP A 450 -15.39 -1.29 -17.12
C ASP A 450 -15.26 -1.67 -15.65
N PHE A 451 -15.94 -2.75 -15.25
CA PHE A 451 -15.94 -3.22 -13.88
C PHE A 451 -14.57 -3.69 -13.40
N ALA A 452 -13.77 -4.24 -14.30
CA ALA A 452 -12.43 -4.72 -13.98
C ALA A 452 -11.49 -3.54 -13.68
N VAL A 453 -11.61 -2.45 -14.44
CA VAL A 453 -10.90 -1.20 -14.16
C VAL A 453 -11.35 -0.62 -12.83
N VAL A 454 -12.66 -0.50 -12.61
CA VAL A 454 -13.21 0.07 -11.37
C VAL A 454 -12.78 -0.75 -10.16
N ALA A 455 -12.79 -2.08 -10.22
CA ALA A 455 -12.34 -2.94 -9.12
C ALA A 455 -10.87 -2.67 -8.74
N ARG A 456 -9.99 -2.54 -9.73
CA ARG A 456 -8.56 -2.24 -9.53
C ARG A 456 -8.33 -0.83 -9.00
N ALA A 457 -8.96 0.16 -9.63
CA ALA A 457 -8.86 1.57 -9.21
C ALA A 457 -9.38 1.78 -7.78
N ARG A 458 -10.48 1.13 -7.40
CA ARG A 458 -11.00 1.11 -6.03
C ARG A 458 -9.97 0.56 -5.05
N ARG A 459 -9.36 -0.59 -5.37
CA ARG A 459 -8.32 -1.15 -4.50
C ARG A 459 -7.12 -0.21 -4.39
N LEU A 460 -6.67 0.40 -5.48
CA LEU A 460 -5.59 1.39 -5.44
C LEU A 460 -5.93 2.60 -4.56
N LEU A 461 -7.19 3.06 -4.57
CA LEU A 461 -7.65 4.15 -3.71
C LEU A 461 -7.69 3.73 -2.24
N GLU A 462 -8.21 2.55 -1.92
CA GLU A 462 -8.20 2.00 -0.55
C GLU A 462 -6.78 1.87 0.00
N ILE A 463 -5.86 1.37 -0.83
CA ILE A 463 -4.42 1.27 -0.54
C ILE A 463 -3.82 2.62 -0.16
N GLY A 464 -4.24 3.70 -0.83
CA GLY A 464 -3.84 5.07 -0.52
C GLY A 464 -4.36 5.59 0.84
N THR A 465 -5.28 4.87 1.50
CA THR A 465 -5.77 5.20 2.85
C THR A 465 -5.18 4.30 3.94
N GLU A 466 -4.44 3.26 3.56
CA GLU A 466 -3.87 2.25 4.45
C GLU A 466 -2.44 2.61 4.88
N THR A 467 -1.98 2.01 5.98
CA THR A 467 -0.56 2.06 6.39
C THR A 467 0.13 0.76 6.01
N TRP A 468 1.16 0.84 5.17
CA TRP A 468 1.85 -0.32 4.63
C TRP A 468 2.99 -0.81 5.53
N ARG A 469 3.41 -2.07 5.35
CA ARG A 469 4.39 -2.78 6.21
C ARG A 469 5.71 -2.04 6.50
N ASN A 470 6.14 -1.14 5.62
CA ASN A 470 7.39 -0.40 5.75
C ASN A 470 7.16 1.11 5.91
N GLU A 471 5.93 1.55 6.18
CA GLU A 471 5.53 2.95 6.26
C GLU A 471 4.96 3.32 7.63
N PHE A 472 5.33 4.51 8.11
CA PHE A 472 4.93 5.04 9.41
C PHE A 472 3.60 5.80 9.38
N PHE A 473 3.14 6.14 8.17
CA PHE A 473 1.96 6.97 7.96
C PHE A 473 1.06 6.34 6.88
N PRO A 474 -0.27 6.52 6.99
CA PRO A 474 -1.19 6.18 5.91
C PRO A 474 -0.79 6.85 4.59
N GLY A 475 -1.10 6.22 3.47
CA GLY A 475 -0.76 6.73 2.13
C GLY A 475 0.00 5.71 1.29
N TYR A 476 0.23 6.08 0.04
CA TYR A 476 0.99 5.26 -0.91
C TYR A 476 2.43 4.99 -0.42
N PRO A 477 2.94 3.74 -0.45
CA PRO A 477 4.27 3.38 0.05
C PRO A 477 5.39 3.73 -0.95
N SER A 478 5.50 5.01 -1.28
CA SER A 478 6.47 5.57 -2.24
C SER A 478 7.58 6.39 -1.57
N ARG A 479 7.62 6.43 -0.23
CA ARG A 479 8.47 7.35 0.54
C ARG A 479 9.91 6.88 0.67
N GLN A 480 10.16 5.58 0.54
CA GLN A 480 11.51 5.02 0.50
C GLN A 480 12.07 5.13 -0.92
N VAL A 481 13.10 5.96 -1.12
CA VAL A 481 13.68 6.25 -2.45
C VAL A 481 14.95 5.46 -2.76
N GLY A 482 15.55 4.82 -1.76
CA GLY A 482 16.73 3.98 -1.94
C GLY A 482 17.00 3.13 -0.71
N ARG A 483 17.48 1.89 -0.90
CA ARG A 483 17.80 0.96 0.19
C ARG A 483 19.04 0.14 -0.12
N TRP A 484 19.88 -0.06 0.88
CA TRP A 484 21.01 -0.98 0.83
C TRP A 484 21.19 -1.69 2.17
N GLY A 485 21.18 -3.02 2.15
CA GLY A 485 21.27 -3.84 3.35
C GLY A 485 20.22 -3.50 4.40
N SER A 486 20.68 -3.10 5.59
CA SER A 486 19.85 -2.73 6.74
C SER A 486 19.47 -1.26 6.81
N MET A 487 19.75 -0.45 5.78
CA MET A 487 19.40 0.97 5.79
C MET A 487 18.69 1.45 4.52
N SER A 488 17.84 2.47 4.65
CA SER A 488 17.23 3.15 3.51
C SER A 488 17.22 4.67 3.67
N ILE A 489 17.20 5.37 2.54
CA ILE A 489 16.85 6.79 2.45
C ILE A 489 15.36 6.91 2.20
N SER A 490 14.72 7.84 2.91
CA SER A 490 13.28 8.04 2.84
C SER A 490 12.90 9.50 2.99
N ALA A 491 11.71 9.83 2.52
CA ALA A 491 11.17 11.18 2.63
C ALA A 491 10.89 11.58 4.07
N TRP A 492 11.07 12.87 4.34
CA TRP A 492 10.79 13.52 5.61
C TRP A 492 9.50 14.36 5.53
N GLY A 493 8.76 14.46 6.64
CA GLY A 493 7.64 15.39 6.79
C GLY A 493 6.55 14.91 7.75
N ASP A 494 6.02 15.83 8.54
CA ASP A 494 4.84 15.62 9.41
C ASP A 494 3.53 15.56 8.59
N THR A 495 3.47 16.24 7.44
CA THR A 495 2.33 16.19 6.50
C THR A 495 2.66 15.43 5.22
N GLU A 496 1.62 14.95 4.51
CA GLU A 496 1.81 14.21 3.26
C GLU A 496 2.41 15.08 2.17
N LYS A 497 2.01 16.35 2.10
CA LYS A 497 2.57 17.35 1.19
C LYS A 497 4.07 17.58 1.40
N LYS A 498 4.54 17.64 2.65
CA LYS A 498 5.99 17.77 2.95
C LYS A 498 6.74 16.49 2.58
N ARG A 499 6.17 15.31 2.89
CA ARG A 499 6.74 14.02 2.49
C ARG A 499 6.83 13.89 0.96
N ARG A 500 5.83 14.35 0.21
CA ARG A 500 5.86 14.40 -1.25
C ARG A 500 6.98 15.30 -1.78
N LYS A 501 7.11 16.53 -1.25
CA LYS A 501 8.20 17.44 -1.64
C LYS A 501 9.58 16.84 -1.36
N SER A 502 9.78 16.26 -0.17
CA SER A 502 11.01 15.56 0.20
C SER A 502 11.28 14.36 -0.71
N ARG A 503 10.27 13.50 -0.95
CA ARG A 503 10.36 12.34 -1.86
C ARG A 503 10.83 12.74 -3.26
N VAL A 504 10.16 13.71 -3.88
CA VAL A 504 10.46 14.17 -5.24
C VAL A 504 11.86 14.76 -5.32
N GLU A 505 12.26 15.59 -4.35
CA GLU A 505 13.62 16.14 -4.31
C GLU A 505 14.69 15.05 -4.16
N LEU A 506 14.52 14.14 -3.20
CA LEU A 506 15.48 13.08 -2.93
C LEU A 506 15.63 12.16 -4.13
N TRP A 507 14.52 11.81 -4.79
CA TRP A 507 14.54 10.98 -5.99
C TRP A 507 15.31 11.64 -7.13
N ARG A 508 15.03 12.92 -7.42
CA ARG A 508 15.75 13.67 -8.46
C ARG A 508 17.23 13.87 -8.15
N LYS A 509 17.62 13.76 -6.89
CA LYS A 509 19.00 13.87 -6.41
C LYS A 509 19.61 12.50 -6.03
N MET A 510 18.97 11.38 -6.39
CA MET A 510 19.41 10.07 -5.93
C MET A 510 20.83 9.72 -6.42
N ASN A 511 21.23 10.20 -7.60
CA ASN A 511 22.59 9.99 -8.14
C ASN A 511 23.71 10.68 -7.34
N GLN A 512 23.41 11.72 -6.55
CA GLN A 512 24.41 12.41 -5.70
C GLN A 512 24.38 11.94 -4.24
N ILE A 513 23.35 11.19 -3.82
CA ILE A 513 23.21 10.72 -2.43
C ILE A 513 23.85 9.33 -2.30
N HIS A 514 24.90 9.26 -1.48
CA HIS A 514 25.71 8.08 -1.26
C HIS A 514 25.49 7.56 0.15
N PHE A 515 24.92 6.37 0.30
CA PHE A 515 24.56 5.84 1.61
C PHE A 515 24.87 4.35 1.75
N SER A 516 25.14 3.90 2.97
CA SER A 516 25.32 2.47 3.26
C SER A 516 25.23 2.16 4.75
N SER A 517 25.08 0.86 5.06
CA SER A 517 25.30 0.32 6.39
C SER A 517 26.81 0.16 6.63
N ILE A 518 27.32 0.71 7.73
CA ILE A 518 28.75 0.60 8.11
C ILE A 518 28.99 -0.69 8.89
N THR A 519 28.13 -0.95 9.87
CA THR A 519 28.17 -2.18 10.66
C THR A 519 26.76 -2.58 11.07
N ASN A 520 26.53 -3.89 11.06
CA ASN A 520 25.33 -4.54 11.54
C ASN A 520 25.77 -5.79 12.28
N ALA A 521 26.32 -5.57 13.47
CA ALA A 521 26.91 -6.63 14.27
C ALA A 521 25.85 -7.25 15.18
N ARG A 522 25.66 -8.56 14.98
CA ARG A 522 24.92 -9.44 15.88
C ARG A 522 25.96 -10.40 16.47
N SER A 523 26.43 -10.17 17.69
CA SER A 523 27.29 -11.17 18.33
C SER A 523 26.41 -12.16 19.09
N PRO A 524 26.61 -13.47 18.89
CA PRO A 524 26.32 -14.45 19.93
C PRO A 524 27.06 -13.98 21.20
N GLY A 525 26.33 -13.70 22.27
CA GLY A 525 26.91 -13.24 23.54
C GLY A 525 26.98 -11.72 23.79
N LEU A 526 26.62 -10.86 22.82
CA LEU A 526 26.40 -9.44 23.14
C LEU A 526 24.97 -9.26 23.68
N GLU A 527 24.85 -8.73 24.89
CA GLU A 527 23.57 -8.17 25.38
C GLU A 527 23.11 -6.97 24.54
N ASP A 528 24.05 -6.32 23.83
CA ASP A 528 23.87 -5.06 23.13
C ASP A 528 24.16 -5.19 21.63
N HIS A 529 23.10 -5.17 20.81
CA HIS A 529 23.24 -5.16 19.35
C HIS A 529 23.40 -3.74 18.82
N LYS A 530 24.19 -3.58 17.75
CA LYS A 530 24.62 -2.27 17.25
C LYS A 530 24.41 -2.17 15.74
N ILE A 531 23.84 -1.05 15.29
CA ILE A 531 23.76 -0.67 13.88
C ILE A 531 24.29 0.75 13.72
N LEU A 532 25.18 0.96 12.74
CA LEU A 532 25.64 2.27 12.29
C LEU A 532 25.48 2.36 10.77
N SER A 533 24.92 3.46 10.29
CA SER A 533 24.79 3.78 8.88
C SER A 533 25.24 5.20 8.59
N ILE A 534 25.61 5.46 7.34
CA ILE A 534 26.13 6.73 6.86
C ILE A 534 25.43 7.14 5.57
N CYS A 535 25.28 8.44 5.39
CA CYS A 535 24.72 9.07 4.18
C CYS A 535 25.48 10.36 3.89
N ALA A 536 26.15 10.44 2.75
CA ALA A 536 26.58 11.69 2.15
C ALA A 536 25.52 12.18 1.16
N THR A 537 25.11 13.44 1.26
CA THR A 537 24.01 13.98 0.43
C THR A 537 24.49 14.61 -0.88
N THR A 538 25.80 14.69 -1.07
CA THR A 538 26.46 15.18 -2.29
C THR A 538 27.62 14.26 -2.65
N THR A 539 28.01 14.26 -3.92
CA THR A 539 29.19 13.55 -4.41
C THR A 539 30.45 14.09 -3.75
N ALA A 540 30.62 15.42 -3.68
CA ALA A 540 31.77 16.03 -3.00
C ALA A 540 31.92 15.62 -1.52
N ALA A 541 30.82 15.51 -0.78
CA ALA A 541 30.87 15.04 0.61
C ALA A 541 31.18 13.55 0.70
N SER A 542 30.69 12.75 -0.25
CA SER A 542 30.97 11.32 -0.33
C SER A 542 32.46 11.07 -0.57
N GLU A 543 33.04 11.71 -1.60
CA GLU A 543 34.47 11.61 -1.92
C GLU A 543 35.34 12.06 -0.74
N LYS A 544 34.97 13.16 -0.09
CA LYS A 544 35.74 13.73 1.03
C LYS A 544 35.69 12.88 2.30
N TRP A 545 34.50 12.41 2.69
CA TRP A 545 34.30 11.83 4.01
C TRP A 545 34.16 10.31 4.03
N ILE A 546 33.63 9.73 2.95
CA ILE A 546 33.47 8.28 2.82
C ILE A 546 34.67 7.68 2.09
N GLY A 547 35.21 8.37 1.07
CA GLY A 547 36.40 7.93 0.34
C GLY A 547 36.24 6.53 -0.24
N PHE A 548 37.29 5.70 -0.20
CA PHE A 548 37.21 4.31 -0.70
C PHE A 548 36.34 3.37 0.15
N GLY A 549 35.68 3.86 1.20
CA GLY A 549 34.75 3.07 2.02
C GLY A 549 35.43 2.07 2.96
N THR A 550 36.76 2.15 3.11
CA THR A 550 37.52 1.34 4.06
C THR A 550 37.36 1.87 5.49
N LYS A 551 37.55 1.00 6.48
CA LYS A 551 37.55 1.42 7.90
C LYS A 551 38.56 2.54 8.15
N ALA A 552 39.78 2.39 7.64
CA ALA A 552 40.86 3.35 7.87
C ALA A 552 40.49 4.73 7.32
N ASP A 553 39.99 4.79 6.08
CA ASP A 553 39.61 6.05 5.43
C ASP A 553 38.45 6.74 6.17
N ILE A 554 37.38 5.98 6.44
CA ILE A 554 36.19 6.52 7.12
C ILE A 554 36.58 7.09 8.48
N MET A 555 37.35 6.35 9.29
CA MET A 555 37.73 6.81 10.61
C MET A 555 38.66 8.04 10.56
N ALA A 556 39.68 8.02 9.68
CA ALA A 556 40.60 9.15 9.53
C ALA A 556 39.91 10.42 9.04
N ASN A 557 38.91 10.28 8.16
CA ASN A 557 38.15 11.41 7.64
C ASN A 557 37.14 11.93 8.67
N LEU A 558 36.40 11.05 9.36
CA LEU A 558 35.44 11.44 10.38
C LEU A 558 36.10 12.16 11.58
N ALA A 559 37.35 11.81 11.92
CA ALA A 559 38.13 12.51 12.95
C ALA A 559 38.32 14.01 12.66
N LYS A 560 38.27 14.41 11.38
CA LYS A 560 38.43 15.80 10.93
C LYS A 560 37.09 16.55 10.83
N HIS A 561 35.96 15.90 11.13
CA HIS A 561 34.64 16.47 10.92
C HIS A 561 34.13 17.19 12.18
N ASN A 562 33.97 18.52 12.11
CA ASN A 562 33.62 19.38 13.25
C ASN A 562 32.27 19.10 13.93
N ARG A 563 31.27 18.62 13.18
CA ARG A 563 29.90 18.38 13.67
C ARG A 563 29.68 17.00 14.30
N ILE A 564 30.50 16.03 13.91
CA ILE A 564 30.31 14.62 14.26
C ILE A 564 31.08 14.35 15.55
N LYS A 565 30.43 13.71 16.52
CA LYS A 565 31.09 13.32 17.76
C LYS A 565 31.97 12.08 17.52
N PHE A 566 33.17 12.30 17.00
CA PHE A 566 34.08 11.24 16.57
C PHE A 566 34.39 10.22 17.68
N ASP A 567 34.71 10.68 18.89
CA ASP A 567 35.04 9.79 20.02
C ASP A 567 33.93 8.76 20.30
N TYR A 568 32.67 9.17 20.14
CA TYR A 568 31.55 8.25 20.28
C TYR A 568 31.50 7.24 19.12
N ILE A 569 31.71 7.69 17.89
CA ILE A 569 31.68 6.79 16.71
C ILE A 569 32.82 5.77 16.80
N GLU A 570 34.02 6.22 17.17
CA GLU A 570 35.18 5.35 17.36
C GLU A 570 34.92 4.29 18.43
N ASP A 571 34.38 4.69 19.58
CA ASP A 571 34.01 3.74 20.63
C ASP A 571 32.87 2.80 20.19
N PHE A 572 31.86 3.32 19.49
CA PHE A 572 30.70 2.55 19.05
C PHE A 572 31.12 1.35 18.18
N VAL A 573 32.08 1.56 17.27
CA VAL A 573 32.58 0.56 16.32
C VAL A 573 33.81 -0.23 16.81
N ARG A 574 34.28 0.03 18.03
CA ARG A 574 35.43 -0.68 18.62
C ARG A 574 35.19 -2.19 18.62
N GLY A 575 36.16 -2.95 18.09
CA GLY A 575 36.07 -4.41 17.96
C GLY A 575 35.07 -4.92 16.92
N LEU A 576 34.38 -4.05 16.18
CA LEU A 576 33.41 -4.45 15.16
C LEU A 576 34.04 -4.45 13.75
N PRO A 577 33.54 -5.33 12.85
CA PRO A 577 33.79 -5.17 11.43
C PRO A 577 33.14 -3.86 10.96
N VAL A 578 33.96 -3.03 10.33
CA VAL A 578 33.56 -1.75 9.72
C VAL A 578 33.98 -1.84 8.28
N SER A 579 33.02 -1.87 7.38
CA SER A 579 33.31 -1.84 5.94
C SER A 579 32.07 -1.43 5.19
N ILE A 580 32.22 -0.50 4.26
CA ILE A 580 31.18 -0.27 3.28
C ILE A 580 31.42 -1.25 2.13
N ARG A 581 30.79 -2.44 2.22
CA ARG A 581 30.80 -3.42 1.13
C ARG A 581 29.73 -3.02 0.11
N THR A 582 30.16 -2.23 -0.86
CA THR A 582 29.55 -2.10 -2.20
C THR A 582 28.10 -1.61 -2.26
N PRO A 583 27.78 -0.34 -1.97
CA PRO A 583 26.66 0.32 -2.63
C PRO A 583 26.92 0.47 -4.15
N PRO A 584 25.88 0.67 -4.97
CA PRO A 584 26.00 0.76 -6.43
C PRO A 584 27.01 1.80 -6.94
N HIS A 585 27.33 2.85 -6.15
CA HIS A 585 28.25 3.91 -6.56
C HIS A 585 29.74 3.55 -6.60
N TYR A 586 30.21 2.53 -5.86
CA TYR A 586 31.60 2.08 -6.03
C TYR A 586 31.80 1.23 -7.28
N SER A 587 30.74 0.54 -7.71
CA SER A 587 30.73 -0.20 -8.97
C SER A 587 30.42 0.67 -10.19
N LEU A 588 29.68 1.78 -10.02
CA LEU A 588 29.24 2.68 -11.11
C LEU A 588 30.04 4.00 -11.19
N GLY A 589 30.79 4.35 -10.14
CA GLY A 589 31.49 5.62 -9.98
C GLY A 589 30.64 6.72 -9.31
N TYR A 590 31.33 7.72 -8.74
CA TYR A 590 30.74 8.85 -8.00
C TYR A 590 29.85 9.80 -8.83
N LYS A 591 29.89 9.66 -10.16
CA LYS A 591 29.21 10.54 -11.13
C LYS A 591 28.47 9.73 -12.19
N SER A 592 27.87 8.60 -11.80
CA SER A 592 27.01 7.83 -12.70
C SER A 592 25.68 8.57 -12.92
N GLY A 593 25.60 9.37 -13.99
CA GLY A 593 24.40 10.12 -14.39
C GLY A 593 24.46 11.62 -14.04
N GLU A 594 23.31 12.29 -14.16
CA GLU A 594 23.20 13.71 -13.83
C GLU A 594 23.36 13.94 -12.31
N VAL A 595 24.31 14.80 -11.94
CA VAL A 595 24.65 15.16 -10.56
C VAL A 595 24.68 16.68 -10.46
N THR A 596 23.96 17.24 -9.48
CA THR A 596 23.92 18.70 -9.26
C THR A 596 24.75 19.18 -8.08
N ASP A 597 25.01 18.27 -7.12
CA ASP A 597 25.57 18.58 -5.79
C ASP A 597 24.84 19.67 -5.00
N ALA A 598 23.64 20.08 -5.44
CA ALA A 598 22.82 21.03 -4.74
C ALA A 598 22.34 20.44 -3.39
N PRO A 599 22.30 21.23 -2.31
CA PRO A 599 21.90 20.75 -0.98
C PRO A 599 20.46 20.23 -0.97
N ILE A 600 20.15 19.29 -0.07
CA ILE A 600 18.78 18.82 0.15
C ILE A 600 18.03 19.86 1.01
N LEU A 601 16.92 20.38 0.51
CA LEU A 601 16.20 21.49 1.12
C LEU A 601 14.98 21.04 1.93
N ASN A 602 14.32 19.95 1.52
CA ASN A 602 13.04 19.51 2.09
C ASN A 602 13.18 18.45 3.18
N GLY A 603 14.37 18.32 3.77
CA GLY A 603 14.65 17.31 4.79
C GLY A 603 14.82 15.90 4.20
N LEU A 604 15.35 14.98 5.01
CA LEU A 604 15.47 13.57 4.67
C LEU A 604 15.30 12.70 5.91
N ALA A 605 15.01 11.42 5.68
CA ALA A 605 15.00 10.43 6.73
C ALA A 605 15.92 9.26 6.40
N MET A 606 16.57 8.71 7.43
CA MET A 606 17.36 7.48 7.34
C MET A 606 16.62 6.40 8.14
N ARG A 607 16.21 5.31 7.49
CA ARG A 607 15.56 4.17 8.17
C ARG A 607 16.57 3.06 8.40
N LEU A 608 16.57 2.48 9.60
CA LEU A 608 17.32 1.28 9.95
C LEU A 608 16.35 0.10 10.14
N PHE A 609 16.67 -1.04 9.53
CA PHE A 609 15.85 -2.25 9.52
C PHE A 609 16.47 -3.31 10.41
N ILE A 610 15.74 -3.70 11.44
CA ILE A 610 16.13 -4.72 12.40
C ILE A 610 15.23 -5.96 12.18
N PRO A 611 15.78 -7.16 11.97
CA PRO A 611 15.00 -8.37 11.66
C PRO A 611 14.28 -8.98 12.88
N TYR A 612 14.07 -8.18 13.94
CA TYR A 612 13.44 -8.58 15.18
C TYR A 612 12.28 -7.65 15.50
N ALA A 613 11.05 -8.18 15.52
CA ALA A 613 9.87 -7.39 15.87
C ALA A 613 9.91 -6.85 17.31
N GLY A 614 10.57 -7.57 18.22
CA GLY A 614 10.72 -7.23 19.64
C GLY A 614 11.98 -6.41 19.97
N ALA A 615 12.65 -5.79 19.00
CA ALA A 615 13.88 -5.04 19.28
C ALA A 615 13.61 -3.81 20.16
N GLU A 616 14.20 -3.76 21.35
CA GLU A 616 14.11 -2.62 22.26
C GLU A 616 15.24 -1.62 21.97
N ILE A 617 14.89 -0.41 21.53
CA ILE A 617 15.86 0.65 21.21
C ILE A 617 16.10 1.49 22.46
N TYR A 618 17.33 1.46 23.00
CA TYR A 618 17.68 2.17 24.23
C TYR A 618 18.76 3.25 24.04
N ASP A 619 19.47 3.26 22.92
CA ASP A 619 20.36 4.36 22.51
C ASP A 619 20.14 4.63 21.02
N ALA A 620 19.79 5.86 20.67
CA ALA A 620 19.52 6.28 19.29
C ALA A 620 20.16 7.66 19.07
N ARG A 621 20.97 7.78 18.02
CA ARG A 621 21.79 8.97 17.79
C ARG A 621 21.88 9.37 16.33
N VAL A 622 21.99 10.68 16.12
CA VAL A 622 22.34 11.31 14.84
C VAL A 622 23.68 12.01 15.02
N ASP A 623 24.65 11.69 14.18
CA ASP A 623 26.00 12.27 14.18
C ASP A 623 26.74 12.14 15.53
N GLY A 624 26.41 11.07 16.27
CA GLY A 624 26.95 10.75 17.60
C GLY A 624 26.25 11.44 18.77
N HIS A 625 25.26 12.30 18.50
CA HIS A 625 24.46 13.00 19.51
C HIS A 625 23.15 12.25 19.79
N LYS A 626 22.79 12.09 21.06
CA LYS A 626 21.53 11.42 21.45
C LYS A 626 20.34 12.20 20.90
N VAL A 627 19.37 11.48 20.36
CA VAL A 627 18.11 12.05 19.89
C VAL A 627 16.92 11.40 20.61
N GLY A 628 15.90 12.20 20.90
CA GLY A 628 14.64 11.73 21.47
C GLY A 628 13.69 11.18 20.41
N ARG A 629 12.57 10.60 20.88
CA ARG A 629 11.48 10.21 19.99
C ARG A 629 10.80 11.44 19.41
N SER A 630 10.73 11.53 18.08
CA SER A 630 10.07 12.64 17.38
C SER A 630 9.81 12.28 15.92
N ALA A 631 8.60 12.58 15.45
CA ALA A 631 8.20 12.41 14.05
C ALA A 631 8.81 13.47 13.11
N VAL A 632 9.46 14.50 13.66
CA VAL A 632 9.94 15.67 12.90
C VAL A 632 11.45 15.85 13.02
N ASP A 633 12.02 15.66 14.22
CA ASP A 633 13.42 15.95 14.52
C ASP A 633 13.89 15.02 15.65
N GLY A 634 14.36 13.84 15.27
CA GLY A 634 14.61 12.73 16.19
C GLY A 634 14.34 11.39 15.53
N TYR A 635 13.77 10.42 16.26
CA TYR A 635 13.44 9.12 15.69
C TYR A 635 12.03 8.62 16.01
N ILE A 636 11.49 7.75 15.14
CA ILE A 636 10.26 6.99 15.36
C ILE A 636 10.51 5.50 15.10
N VAL A 637 9.67 4.65 15.68
CA VAL A 637 9.82 3.19 15.63
C VAL A 637 8.51 2.55 15.18
N GLN A 638 8.60 1.64 14.22
CA GLN A 638 7.50 0.80 13.75
C GLN A 638 7.85 -0.67 13.95
N ARG A 639 6.87 -1.49 14.35
CA ARG A 639 7.02 -2.93 14.61
C ARG A 639 6.10 -3.75 13.72
N GLY A 640 6.56 -4.94 13.33
CA GLY A 640 5.88 -5.91 12.48
C GLY A 640 6.15 -5.70 10.99
N PRO A 641 6.75 -6.65 10.25
CA PRO A 641 7.28 -7.97 10.67
C PRO A 641 8.66 -7.94 11.37
N GLY A 642 9.39 -6.82 11.28
CA GLY A 642 10.63 -6.55 12.02
C GLY A 642 10.49 -5.28 12.87
N THR A 643 11.59 -4.62 13.19
CA THR A 643 11.58 -3.26 13.75
C THR A 643 12.22 -2.30 12.76
N ILE A 644 11.52 -1.23 12.39
CA ILE A 644 12.04 -0.17 11.53
C ILE A 644 12.19 1.08 12.38
N VAL A 645 13.38 1.67 12.39
CA VAL A 645 13.67 2.91 13.11
C VAL A 645 13.96 4.00 12.10
N GLN A 646 13.13 5.03 12.03
CA GLN A 646 13.32 6.17 11.13
C GLN A 646 13.90 7.34 11.90
N PHE A 647 15.08 7.80 11.50
CA PHE A 647 15.70 9.04 11.96
C PHE A 647 15.32 10.17 11.02
N ASN A 648 14.67 11.20 11.56
CA ASN A 648 14.17 12.36 10.84
C ASN A 648 15.17 13.52 10.95
N ILE A 649 15.67 13.99 9.81
CA ILE A 649 16.56 15.14 9.71
C ILE A 649 15.79 16.25 8.99
N PRO A 650 15.27 17.25 9.74
CA PRO A 650 14.39 18.26 9.18
C PRO A 650 15.13 19.21 8.21
N PRO A 651 14.38 20.00 7.42
CA PRO A 651 14.91 21.12 6.65
C PRO A 651 15.86 21.97 7.48
N LYS A 652 16.91 22.51 6.86
CA LYS A 652 17.99 23.30 7.49
C LYS A 652 18.94 22.52 8.40
N LYS A 653 18.62 21.29 8.83
CA LYS A 653 19.55 20.40 9.55
C LYS A 653 20.25 19.38 8.65
N VAL A 654 19.78 19.24 7.41
CA VAL A 654 20.48 18.42 6.42
C VAL A 654 21.80 19.07 6.05
N SER A 655 22.87 18.29 6.08
CA SER A 655 24.24 18.66 5.78
C SER A 655 24.88 17.64 4.84
N GLY A 656 26.09 17.92 4.36
CA GLY A 656 26.78 17.05 3.39
C GLY A 656 26.98 15.59 3.84
N LEU A 657 27.01 15.33 5.14
CA LEU A 657 27.23 13.98 5.70
C LEU A 657 26.39 13.78 6.95
N HIS A 658 25.80 12.60 7.11
CA HIS A 658 25.09 12.17 8.31
C HIS A 658 25.41 10.73 8.69
N LEU A 659 25.50 10.46 9.99
CA LEU A 659 25.51 9.12 10.56
C LEU A 659 24.30 8.93 11.47
N VAL A 660 23.71 7.74 11.40
CA VAL A 660 22.70 7.31 12.37
C VAL A 660 23.16 6.02 13.02
N SER A 661 23.07 5.99 14.34
CA SER A 661 23.46 4.83 15.13
C SER A 661 22.38 4.48 16.14
N LEU A 662 22.22 3.19 16.39
CA LEU A 662 21.41 2.72 17.50
C LEU A 662 22.00 1.50 18.18
N LYS A 663 21.66 1.37 19.46
CA LYS A 663 21.82 0.14 20.23
C LYS A 663 20.46 -0.44 20.58
N TYR A 664 20.35 -1.76 20.52
CA TYR A 664 19.10 -2.46 20.81
C TYR A 664 19.32 -3.80 21.50
N LYS A 665 18.30 -4.23 22.26
CA LYS A 665 18.20 -5.56 22.86
C LYS A 665 17.10 -6.37 22.20
N VAL A 666 17.22 -7.69 22.22
CA VAL A 666 16.15 -8.63 21.84
C VAL A 666 16.04 -9.72 22.89
N ALA A 667 14.82 -10.14 23.22
CA ALA A 667 14.59 -11.18 24.22
C ALA A 667 15.15 -12.54 23.80
N ARG A 668 15.09 -12.85 22.49
CA ARG A 668 15.59 -14.09 21.91
C ARG A 668 16.18 -13.84 20.54
N LEU A 669 17.39 -14.36 20.32
CA LEU A 669 18.02 -14.35 19.00
C LEU A 669 17.36 -15.39 18.09
N HIS A 670 17.26 -15.04 16.81
CA HIS A 670 16.89 -16.01 15.78
C HIS A 670 18.05 -16.96 15.64
N ARG A 671 17.75 -18.25 15.71
CA ARG A 671 18.74 -19.31 15.55
C ARG A 671 19.41 -19.24 14.19
N GLN A 672 20.72 -19.47 14.15
CA GLN A 672 21.51 -19.61 12.92
C GLN A 672 22.29 -20.92 12.99
N GLY A 673 22.45 -21.59 11.86
CA GLY A 673 23.25 -22.83 11.78
C GLY A 673 22.47 -24.10 12.14
N PHE A 674 23.20 -25.22 12.01
CA PHE A 674 22.80 -26.59 12.31
C PHE A 674 23.91 -27.22 13.15
N ASP A 675 24.01 -26.77 14.40
CA ASP A 675 25.16 -26.92 15.28
C ASP A 675 24.81 -27.51 16.66
N GLN A 676 23.55 -27.87 16.90
CA GLN A 676 23.12 -28.52 18.14
C GLN A 676 22.85 -29.99 17.87
N ALA A 677 23.14 -30.85 18.85
CA ALA A 677 22.85 -32.29 18.73
C ALA A 677 21.36 -32.56 18.45
N SER A 678 20.47 -31.72 18.99
CA SER A 678 19.02 -31.77 18.74
C SER A 678 18.63 -31.55 17.28
N ASP A 679 19.49 -30.95 16.47
CA ASP A 679 19.19 -30.75 15.03
C ASP A 679 19.13 -32.05 14.26
N TRP A 680 19.94 -33.01 14.69
CA TRP A 680 19.97 -34.35 14.13
C TRP A 680 18.82 -35.22 14.66
N ASP A 681 18.10 -34.77 15.69
CA ASP A 681 16.98 -35.51 16.27
C ASP A 681 15.68 -35.19 15.54
N LEU A 682 15.31 -36.07 14.61
CA LEU A 682 14.05 -36.02 13.86
C LEU A 682 12.78 -36.01 14.74
N LYS A 683 12.89 -36.40 16.01
CA LYS A 683 11.78 -36.39 16.98
C LYS A 683 11.59 -35.03 17.65
N VAL A 684 12.60 -34.16 17.61
CA VAL A 684 12.55 -32.77 18.10
C VAL A 684 12.19 -31.87 16.91
N ASN A 685 11.00 -32.06 16.37
CA ASN A 685 10.39 -31.14 15.41
C ASN A 685 9.26 -30.41 16.09
#